data_AF-A0A6N6S469-F1
#
_entry.id   AF-A0A6N6S469-F1
#
_cell.length_a   1.000
_cell.length_b   1.000
_cell.length_c   1.000
_cell.angle_alpha   90.00
_cell.angle_beta   90.00
_cell.angle_gamma   90.00
#
_symmetry.space_group_name_H-M   'P 1'
#
loop_
_entity.id
_entity.type
_entity.pdbx_description
1 polymer ?
#
loop_
_entity_poly.entity_id
_entity_poly.type
_entity_poly.pdbx_seq_one_letter_code
_entity_poly.pdbx_strand_id
1 'polypeptide(L)'
;MQKDTNRIRQCLRDFDFKRLFIEELGWDSHSATLDVLFDKYHFELTAVAQKRGMSVFTYTPSTDGHFPDYQTRRKIDRQVAKTHHEHLIIYTDANKTSQVWQWVKREAGRPIACREHTYHHNQSGDLLIQKLQTIAFSLEEEEALTLPDVTGRVRAGFDVERVTRRFYDRFKTEHDNFLGFLEDIPDESDQRWYASVMLNRLMFIYFIQKKGFLDGNSNYLPDKLGIAKSLGRDRYYRDFLCPLFFEGFAKKESERPDAINRLLGRIPYLNGGLFLKHQIEELHGQKIQIADDAFEKLFDFFEQYQWHLDERPLRQDNEINPDVLGYIFEKYINQKQMGAYYTKEDITGYISRNTIIPFLFDNARQKCRIAFEGGHSIWQILQDDPDRYIYEAVKHGIVQNDNVHRNDEHGNVGAKHSPAQPMKDVSTTHETDLLPQRMCVSENASPLPSVKPLPPEIAAGITDVSKRVGWNKPVPPEYGLPTETWREVVARRLRYEEIYGKLSRGEVRDINDLITYNLDICQFAEDVIRDCEGPELLRAFWHAIESVTILDPTCGSGAFLFAALNILESLYEACLDRMHAFLDELEYSGERHRPEKYSDFRKILERVEGHPSRKYFVFKSIVINNLFGVDIMDEAVEICKLRLFLKLVAQVEHVEDIEPLPDIDFNIRAGNTLVGFVALEQIKKAITTEKKGQVTQKKLLQTEDIDTMKRIDEKAQNIDRLFALFRQQQTELGGEVTTADKQELKKRLKVLEEELNHYLASEYG
;
A
#
# COMPACT_ATOMS: atom_id res chain seq x y z
N MET A 1 40.98 -3.65 -4.96
CA MET A 1 41.24 -2.47 -5.82
C MET A 1 39.92 -1.72 -5.99
N GLN A 2 39.80 -0.50 -5.47
CA GLN A 2 38.56 0.28 -5.53
C GLN A 2 38.39 0.78 -6.97
N LYS A 3 37.50 0.14 -7.73
CA LYS A 3 37.28 0.50 -9.14
C LYS A 3 36.68 1.92 -9.21
N ASP A 4 37.05 2.69 -10.23
CA ASP A 4 36.77 4.12 -10.32
C ASP A 4 35.26 4.36 -10.51
N THR A 5 34.57 4.60 -9.40
CA THR A 5 33.12 4.88 -9.33
C THR A 5 32.68 5.98 -10.30
N ASN A 6 33.55 6.94 -10.62
CA ASN A 6 33.23 8.01 -11.56
C ASN A 6 33.17 7.50 -13.01
N ARG A 7 34.03 6.54 -13.38
CA ARG A 7 34.01 5.93 -14.73
C ARG A 7 32.81 5.02 -14.92
N ILE A 8 32.45 4.21 -13.92
CA ILE A 8 31.23 3.39 -13.95
C ILE A 8 30.01 4.30 -14.13
N ARG A 9 29.92 5.39 -13.36
CA ARG A 9 28.84 6.38 -13.49
C ARG A 9 28.78 7.00 -14.87
N GLN A 10 29.93 7.34 -15.44
CA GLN A 10 30.01 7.90 -16.78
C GLN A 10 29.49 6.89 -17.82
N CYS A 11 29.92 5.62 -17.75
CA CYS A 11 29.44 4.58 -18.65
C CYS A 11 27.91 4.36 -18.53
N LEU A 12 27.35 4.43 -17.32
CA LEU A 12 25.91 4.36 -17.10
C LEU A 12 25.19 5.55 -17.74
N ARG A 13 25.69 6.78 -17.58
CA ARG A 13 25.10 7.98 -18.19
C ARG A 13 25.18 7.97 -19.72
N ASP A 14 26.26 7.43 -20.26
CA ASP A 14 26.51 7.36 -21.71
C ASP A 14 25.82 6.16 -22.38
N PHE A 15 25.24 5.25 -21.58
CA PHE A 15 24.67 3.97 -22.01
C PHE A 15 25.73 3.07 -22.69
N ASP A 16 26.99 3.19 -22.26
CA ASP A 16 28.12 2.42 -22.77
C ASP A 16 28.33 1.14 -21.93
N PHE A 17 27.43 0.17 -22.13
CA PHE A 17 27.46 -1.08 -21.39
C PHE A 17 28.65 -1.96 -21.75
N LYS A 18 29.17 -1.86 -22.98
CA LYS A 18 30.32 -2.66 -23.40
C LYS A 18 31.58 -2.23 -22.65
N ARG A 19 31.82 -0.92 -22.57
CA ARG A 19 32.91 -0.36 -21.76
C ARG A 19 32.73 -0.64 -20.28
N LEU A 20 31.51 -0.43 -19.77
CA LEU A 20 31.16 -0.73 -18.38
C LEU A 20 31.55 -2.17 -18.01
N PHE A 21 31.10 -3.17 -18.77
CA PHE A 21 31.34 -4.56 -18.40
C PHE A 21 32.78 -4.99 -18.61
N ILE A 22 33.39 -4.62 -19.74
CA ILE A 22 34.73 -5.10 -20.11
C ILE A 22 35.82 -4.34 -19.35
N GLU A 23 35.84 -3.02 -19.47
CA GLU A 23 36.93 -2.19 -18.90
C GLU A 23 36.76 -2.00 -17.39
N GLU A 24 35.53 -1.71 -16.94
CA GLU A 24 35.29 -1.39 -15.54
C GLU A 24 34.95 -2.64 -14.72
N LEU A 25 34.13 -3.59 -15.20
CA LEU A 25 33.74 -4.75 -14.39
C LEU A 25 34.63 -5.98 -14.56
N GLY A 26 35.52 -6.03 -15.57
CA GLY A 26 36.41 -7.17 -15.79
C GLY A 26 35.70 -8.39 -16.38
N TRP A 27 34.65 -8.16 -17.17
CA TRP A 27 33.96 -9.18 -17.93
C TRP A 27 34.61 -9.39 -19.30
N ASP A 28 34.32 -10.52 -19.92
CA ASP A 28 34.94 -10.90 -21.18
C ASP A 28 34.13 -10.29 -22.34
N SER A 29 34.83 -9.90 -23.40
CA SER A 29 34.18 -9.40 -24.62
C SER A 29 33.29 -10.49 -25.21
N HIS A 30 32.03 -10.16 -25.42
CA HIS A 30 31.08 -11.02 -26.12
C HIS A 30 30.25 -10.14 -27.05
N SER A 31 30.03 -10.63 -28.26
CA SER A 31 29.23 -9.91 -29.25
C SER A 31 28.46 -10.96 -30.04
N ALA A 32 27.17 -11.00 -29.75
CA ALA A 32 26.20 -11.90 -30.37
C ALA A 32 24.88 -11.15 -30.42
N THR A 33 24.11 -11.32 -31.48
CA THR A 33 22.74 -10.85 -31.52
C THR A 33 21.81 -12.02 -31.23
N LEU A 34 20.75 -11.75 -30.50
CA LEU A 34 19.73 -12.72 -30.17
C LEU A 34 18.37 -12.12 -30.50
N ASP A 35 17.78 -12.65 -31.56
CA ASP A 35 16.45 -12.26 -31.99
C ASP A 35 15.41 -13.01 -31.17
N VAL A 36 14.67 -12.25 -30.38
CA VAL A 36 13.59 -12.77 -29.58
C VAL A 36 12.27 -12.45 -30.30
N LEU A 37 11.69 -13.51 -30.86
CA LEU A 37 10.46 -13.46 -31.65
C LEU A 37 9.29 -14.01 -30.84
N PHE A 38 8.31 -13.17 -30.54
CA PHE A 38 7.00 -13.58 -30.04
C PHE A 38 5.95 -12.49 -30.29
N ASP A 39 4.67 -12.87 -30.38
CA ASP A 39 3.53 -11.93 -30.54
C ASP A 39 3.66 -10.94 -31.74
N LYS A 40 4.35 -11.34 -32.82
CA LYS A 40 4.68 -10.53 -34.03
C LYS A 40 5.70 -9.40 -33.81
N TYR A 41 6.20 -9.22 -32.60
CA TYR A 41 7.23 -8.25 -32.29
C TYR A 41 8.61 -8.91 -32.40
N HIS A 42 9.53 -8.17 -33.00
CA HIS A 42 10.94 -8.55 -33.11
C HIS A 42 11.73 -7.76 -32.07
N PHE A 43 12.20 -8.44 -31.04
CA PHE A 43 13.07 -7.85 -30.04
C PHE A 43 14.49 -8.31 -30.29
N GLU A 44 15.31 -7.41 -30.83
CA GLU A 44 16.73 -7.68 -31.03
C GLU A 44 17.49 -7.38 -29.74
N LEU A 45 18.14 -8.40 -29.18
CA LEU A 45 19.04 -8.26 -28.05
C LEU A 45 20.48 -8.34 -28.54
N THR A 46 21.32 -7.42 -28.10
CA THR A 46 22.77 -7.46 -28.37
C THR A 46 23.51 -7.87 -27.11
N ALA A 47 24.30 -8.93 -27.18
CA ALA A 47 25.21 -9.30 -26.11
C ALA A 47 26.37 -8.30 -26.05
N VAL A 48 26.63 -7.78 -24.85
CA VAL A 48 27.68 -6.78 -24.61
C VAL A 48 28.89 -7.34 -23.85
N ALA A 49 28.67 -8.40 -23.08
CA ALA A 49 29.72 -9.09 -22.32
C ALA A 49 29.27 -10.50 -21.90
N GLN A 50 30.23 -11.33 -21.50
CA GLN A 50 29.96 -12.59 -20.80
C GLN A 50 30.99 -12.83 -19.71
N LYS A 51 30.66 -13.65 -18.71
CA LYS A 51 31.63 -14.18 -17.75
C LYS A 51 31.33 -15.62 -17.42
N ARG A 52 32.27 -16.52 -17.75
CA ARG A 52 32.19 -17.97 -17.47
C ARG A 52 30.85 -18.61 -17.88
N GLY A 53 30.23 -18.13 -18.96
CA GLY A 53 28.96 -18.64 -19.46
C GLY A 53 27.70 -17.88 -19.02
N MET A 54 27.83 -16.87 -18.14
CA MET A 54 26.76 -15.91 -17.88
C MET A 54 26.85 -14.74 -18.85
N SER A 55 25.80 -14.47 -19.63
CA SER A 55 25.79 -13.43 -20.66
C SER A 55 25.03 -12.17 -20.25
N VAL A 56 25.49 -11.01 -20.70
CA VAL A 56 24.78 -9.73 -20.54
C VAL A 56 24.28 -9.26 -21.89
N PHE A 57 22.98 -9.00 -21.96
CA PHE A 57 22.30 -8.52 -23.15
C PHE A 57 21.78 -7.10 -22.94
N THR A 58 21.74 -6.32 -24.02
CA THR A 58 21.09 -5.01 -24.08
C THR A 58 19.98 -5.02 -25.11
N TYR A 59 18.86 -4.39 -24.78
CA TYR A 59 17.75 -4.12 -25.70
C TYR A 59 17.67 -2.61 -25.99
N THR A 60 17.61 -2.24 -27.27
CA THR A 60 17.36 -0.85 -27.70
C THR A 60 16.18 -0.81 -28.69
N PRO A 61 15.11 -0.04 -28.41
CA PRO A 61 13.91 0.00 -29.24
C PRO A 61 14.16 0.69 -30.59
N SER A 62 13.49 0.20 -31.63
CA SER A 62 13.69 0.65 -33.02
C SER A 62 12.74 1.78 -33.48
N THR A 63 11.57 1.98 -32.88
CA THR A 63 10.55 2.92 -33.41
C THR A 63 9.67 3.67 -32.39
N ASP A 64 9.29 3.11 -31.24
CA ASP A 64 8.25 3.70 -30.34
C ASP A 64 8.76 4.33 -29.02
N GLY A 65 10.05 4.59 -28.92
CA GLY A 65 10.63 5.37 -27.82
C GLY A 65 10.74 4.67 -26.46
N HIS A 66 9.85 3.71 -26.15
CA HIS A 66 9.74 3.07 -24.84
C HIS A 66 10.33 1.65 -24.83
N PHE A 67 10.93 1.25 -23.71
CA PHE A 67 11.30 -0.16 -23.49
C PHE A 67 10.05 -0.99 -23.13
N PRO A 68 10.08 -2.33 -23.36
CA PRO A 68 8.89 -3.16 -23.23
C PRO A 68 8.40 -3.20 -21.78
N ASP A 69 7.09 -3.39 -21.55
CA ASP A 69 6.53 -3.50 -20.20
C ASP A 69 7.07 -4.72 -19.42
N TYR A 70 6.78 -4.78 -18.11
CA TYR A 70 7.26 -5.86 -17.23
C TYR A 70 6.90 -7.26 -17.76
N GLN A 71 5.70 -7.43 -18.30
CA GLN A 71 5.25 -8.73 -18.81
C GLN A 71 6.05 -9.15 -20.05
N THR A 72 6.33 -8.20 -20.95
CA THR A 72 7.10 -8.40 -22.17
C THR A 72 8.56 -8.68 -21.85
N ARG A 73 9.17 -7.97 -20.90
CA ARG A 73 10.54 -8.26 -20.46
C ARG A 73 10.69 -9.64 -19.80
N ARG A 74 9.66 -10.13 -19.08
CA ARG A 74 9.63 -11.52 -18.58
C ARG A 74 9.52 -12.55 -19.69
N LYS A 75 8.78 -12.25 -20.78
CA LYS A 75 8.73 -13.12 -21.96
C LYS A 75 10.09 -13.16 -22.66
N ILE A 76 10.74 -12.00 -22.79
CA ILE A 76 12.09 -11.90 -23.34
C ILE A 76 13.07 -12.76 -22.53
N ASP A 77 13.12 -12.59 -21.21
CA ASP A 77 13.98 -13.40 -20.32
C ASP A 77 13.76 -14.91 -20.48
N ARG A 78 12.51 -15.37 -20.58
CA ARG A 78 12.22 -16.80 -20.80
C ARG A 78 12.77 -17.33 -22.13
N GLN A 79 12.77 -16.51 -23.17
CA GLN A 79 13.32 -16.90 -24.47
C GLN A 79 14.85 -16.91 -24.42
N VAL A 80 15.46 -15.90 -23.80
CA VAL A 80 16.90 -15.84 -23.56
C VAL A 80 17.36 -17.02 -22.71
N ALA A 81 16.60 -17.42 -21.69
CA ALA A 81 16.90 -18.55 -20.79
C ALA A 81 17.05 -19.89 -21.50
N LYS A 82 16.48 -20.05 -22.71
CA LYS A 82 16.58 -21.30 -23.49
C LYS A 82 17.97 -21.51 -24.07
N THR A 83 18.65 -20.42 -24.44
CA THR A 83 19.98 -20.46 -25.06
C THR A 83 21.06 -20.04 -24.07
N HIS A 84 20.72 -19.15 -23.14
CA HIS A 84 21.60 -18.60 -22.11
C HIS A 84 20.91 -18.74 -20.76
N HIS A 85 21.11 -19.88 -20.10
CA HIS A 85 20.39 -20.19 -18.85
C HIS A 85 20.62 -19.14 -17.75
N GLU A 86 21.85 -18.64 -17.66
CA GLU A 86 22.27 -17.59 -16.74
C GLU A 86 22.55 -16.31 -17.53
N HIS A 87 21.79 -15.25 -17.27
CA HIS A 87 21.90 -14.00 -18.01
C HIS A 87 21.40 -12.79 -17.23
N LEU A 88 21.80 -11.61 -17.70
CA LEU A 88 21.33 -10.29 -17.27
C LEU A 88 20.87 -9.54 -18.53
N ILE A 89 19.73 -8.85 -18.46
CA ILE A 89 19.22 -8.05 -19.59
C ILE A 89 19.06 -6.60 -19.16
N ILE A 90 19.53 -5.68 -19.98
CA ILE A 90 19.45 -4.24 -19.76
C ILE A 90 18.58 -3.64 -20.86
N TYR A 91 17.44 -3.07 -20.49
CA TYR A 91 16.52 -2.43 -21.42
C TYR A 91 16.72 -0.93 -21.39
N THR A 92 16.85 -0.29 -22.54
CA THR A 92 17.02 1.16 -22.67
C THR A 92 15.86 1.79 -23.42
N ASP A 93 15.47 3.01 -23.10
CA ASP A 93 14.56 3.79 -23.95
C ASP A 93 15.30 4.40 -25.15
N ALA A 94 14.56 4.80 -26.19
CA ALA A 94 15.20 5.37 -27.40
C ALA A 94 15.88 6.71 -27.12
N ASN A 95 15.33 7.49 -26.18
CA ASN A 95 15.85 8.81 -25.81
C ASN A 95 17.05 8.73 -24.85
N LYS A 96 17.51 7.52 -24.48
CA LYS A 96 18.59 7.30 -23.50
C LYS A 96 18.37 8.11 -22.22
N THR A 97 17.15 8.08 -21.70
CA THR A 97 16.80 8.71 -20.43
C THR A 97 16.73 7.71 -19.28
N SER A 98 16.53 6.42 -19.58
CA SER A 98 16.11 5.39 -18.62
C SER A 98 16.62 3.99 -19.00
N GLN A 99 16.93 3.19 -17.97
CA GLN A 99 17.47 1.84 -18.06
C GLN A 99 16.73 0.92 -17.09
N VAL A 100 16.40 -0.30 -17.50
CA VAL A 100 15.87 -1.34 -16.62
C VAL A 100 16.80 -2.55 -16.65
N TRP A 101 17.36 -2.88 -15.49
CA TRP A 101 18.28 -3.98 -15.29
C TRP A 101 17.54 -5.18 -14.73
N GLN A 102 17.39 -6.23 -15.53
CA GLN A 102 16.61 -7.40 -15.16
C GLN A 102 17.49 -8.64 -14.99
N TRP A 103 17.33 -9.30 -13.85
CA TRP A 103 17.92 -10.60 -13.55
C TRP A 103 16.88 -11.53 -12.93
N VAL A 104 17.04 -12.84 -13.12
CA VAL A 104 16.11 -13.84 -12.62
C VAL A 104 16.79 -14.81 -11.68
N LYS A 105 16.28 -14.87 -10.45
CA LYS A 105 16.70 -15.82 -9.42
C LYS A 105 16.07 -17.18 -9.67
N ARG A 106 16.92 -18.18 -9.92
CA ARG A 106 16.55 -19.58 -10.13
C ARG A 106 17.02 -20.40 -8.92
N GLU A 107 16.09 -20.94 -8.13
CA GLU A 107 16.35 -21.81 -6.98
C GLU A 107 15.59 -23.12 -7.14
N ALA A 108 16.27 -24.26 -6.92
CA ALA A 108 15.61 -25.56 -6.98
C ALA A 108 14.49 -25.64 -5.93
N GLY A 109 13.27 -25.97 -6.38
CA GLY A 109 12.10 -26.11 -5.50
C GLY A 109 11.40 -24.80 -5.10
N ARG A 110 11.80 -23.64 -5.66
CA ARG A 110 11.10 -22.36 -5.43
C ARG A 110 10.67 -21.70 -6.74
N PRO A 111 9.59 -20.88 -6.74
CA PRO A 111 9.16 -20.14 -7.91
C PRO A 111 10.27 -19.20 -8.42
N ILE A 112 10.39 -19.12 -9.74
CA ILE A 112 11.33 -18.22 -10.41
C ILE A 112 10.99 -16.77 -10.06
N ALA A 113 11.92 -16.06 -9.41
CA ALA A 113 11.73 -14.67 -9.01
C ALA A 113 12.48 -13.74 -9.96
N CYS A 114 11.74 -12.85 -10.63
CA CYS A 114 12.30 -11.79 -11.47
C CYS A 114 12.63 -10.57 -10.62
N ARG A 115 13.85 -10.05 -10.76
CA ARG A 115 14.34 -8.86 -10.06
C ARG A 115 14.66 -7.80 -11.10
N GLU A 116 14.20 -6.58 -10.86
CA GLU A 116 14.45 -5.43 -11.73
C GLU A 116 15.05 -4.29 -10.92
N HIS A 117 15.92 -3.52 -11.55
CA HIS A 117 16.42 -2.25 -11.03
C HIS A 117 16.34 -1.20 -12.12
N THR A 118 15.57 -0.14 -11.88
CA THR A 118 15.40 0.96 -12.83
C THR A 118 16.38 2.09 -12.50
N TYR A 119 17.09 2.58 -13.51
CA TYR A 119 17.99 3.71 -13.43
C TYR A 119 17.59 4.77 -14.45
N HIS A 120 17.50 6.03 -14.04
CA HIS A 120 17.27 7.17 -14.94
C HIS A 120 18.53 8.05 -15.03
N HIS A 121 18.81 8.61 -16.20
CA HIS A 121 20.04 9.39 -16.47
C HIS A 121 20.25 10.58 -15.50
N ASN A 122 19.15 11.13 -14.97
CA ASN A 122 19.14 12.23 -13.99
C ASN A 122 19.48 11.79 -12.56
N GLN A 123 19.61 10.48 -12.31
CA GLN A 123 19.98 9.92 -11.01
C GLN A 123 21.50 9.80 -10.86
N SER A 124 21.99 9.81 -9.62
CA SER A 124 23.42 9.60 -9.33
C SER A 124 23.90 8.20 -9.73
N GLY A 125 23.00 7.20 -9.70
CA GLY A 125 23.27 5.81 -10.09
C GLY A 125 24.01 4.98 -9.05
N ASP A 126 24.22 5.50 -7.84
CA ASP A 126 25.14 4.91 -6.86
C ASP A 126 24.77 3.48 -6.43
N LEU A 127 23.49 3.15 -6.35
CA LEU A 127 23.07 1.76 -6.07
C LEU A 127 23.35 0.81 -7.19
N LEU A 128 23.00 1.20 -8.41
CA LEU A 128 23.34 0.38 -9.57
C LEU A 128 24.86 0.20 -9.61
N ILE A 129 25.64 1.25 -9.36
CA ILE A 129 27.11 1.17 -9.27
C ILE A 129 27.55 0.20 -8.17
N GLN A 130 26.98 0.26 -6.97
CA GLN A 130 27.28 -0.69 -5.89
C GLN A 130 26.97 -2.13 -6.29
N LYS A 131 25.79 -2.38 -6.88
CA LYS A 131 25.41 -3.70 -7.40
C LYS A 131 26.39 -4.18 -8.48
N LEU A 132 26.78 -3.30 -9.40
CA LEU A 132 27.75 -3.59 -10.45
C LEU A 132 29.15 -3.88 -9.89
N GLN A 133 29.57 -3.16 -8.84
CA GLN A 133 30.84 -3.43 -8.15
C GLN A 133 30.87 -4.82 -7.49
N THR A 134 29.73 -5.35 -7.01
CA THR A 134 29.69 -6.72 -6.46
C THR A 134 29.93 -7.80 -7.52
N ILE A 135 29.68 -7.49 -8.79
CA ILE A 135 29.89 -8.38 -9.93
C ILE A 135 31.14 -8.00 -10.73
N ALA A 136 32.03 -7.21 -10.13
CA ALA A 136 33.34 -6.92 -10.67
C ALA A 136 34.32 -8.06 -10.37
N PHE A 137 35.13 -8.42 -11.37
CA PHE A 137 36.18 -9.43 -11.25
C PHE A 137 37.56 -8.80 -11.47
N SER A 138 38.57 -9.27 -10.73
CA SER A 138 39.97 -8.93 -10.95
C SER A 138 40.67 -10.00 -11.80
N LEU A 139 41.81 -9.65 -12.39
CA LEU A 139 42.63 -10.61 -13.17
C LEU A 139 43.14 -11.79 -12.32
N GLU A 140 43.34 -11.57 -11.01
CA GLU A 140 43.80 -12.60 -10.07
C GLU A 140 42.71 -13.67 -9.80
N GLU A 141 41.45 -13.28 -9.91
CA GLU A 141 40.31 -14.18 -9.71
C GLU A 141 40.05 -15.08 -10.94
N GLU A 142 40.63 -14.75 -12.09
CA GLU A 142 40.25 -15.32 -13.39
C GLU A 142 40.47 -16.84 -13.46
N GLU A 143 41.59 -17.34 -12.93
CA GLU A 143 41.97 -18.75 -13.05
C GLU A 143 41.10 -19.69 -12.19
N ALA A 144 40.52 -19.18 -11.10
CA ALA A 144 39.70 -19.95 -10.16
C ALA A 144 38.19 -19.78 -10.36
N LEU A 145 37.76 -18.84 -11.19
CA LEU A 145 36.36 -18.43 -11.30
C LEU A 145 35.49 -19.46 -12.03
N THR A 146 34.42 -19.93 -11.38
CA THR A 146 33.42 -20.82 -11.99
C THR A 146 32.09 -20.11 -12.24
N LEU A 147 31.20 -20.70 -13.08
CA LEU A 147 29.86 -20.15 -13.32
C LEU A 147 29.04 -19.98 -12.01
N PRO A 148 29.02 -20.95 -11.07
CA PRO A 148 28.41 -20.76 -9.75
C PRO A 148 28.94 -19.57 -8.96
N ASP A 149 30.25 -19.25 -9.06
CA ASP A 149 30.82 -18.09 -8.36
C ASP A 149 30.32 -16.78 -8.96
N VAL A 150 30.23 -16.72 -10.29
CA VAL A 150 29.70 -15.56 -11.03
C VAL A 150 28.21 -15.35 -10.71
N THR A 151 27.38 -16.39 -10.83
CA THR A 151 25.94 -16.31 -10.55
C THR A 151 25.66 -16.07 -9.06
N GLY A 152 26.51 -16.61 -8.18
CA GLY A 152 26.48 -16.35 -6.74
C GLY A 152 26.75 -14.88 -6.40
N ARG A 153 27.72 -14.24 -7.04
CA ARG A 153 27.97 -12.79 -6.88
C ARG A 153 26.84 -11.94 -7.43
N VAL A 154 26.32 -12.25 -8.62
CA VAL A 154 25.17 -11.54 -9.18
C VAL A 154 23.94 -11.65 -8.28
N ARG A 155 23.68 -12.85 -7.75
CA ARG A 155 22.64 -13.07 -6.74
C ARG A 155 22.88 -12.22 -5.50
N ALA A 156 24.11 -12.17 -4.98
CA ALA A 156 24.44 -11.39 -3.79
C ALA A 156 24.31 -9.87 -3.99
N GLY A 157 24.54 -9.38 -5.22
CA GLY A 157 24.42 -7.98 -5.59
C GLY A 157 22.98 -7.50 -5.85
N PHE A 158 22.13 -8.32 -6.46
CA PHE A 158 20.81 -7.90 -6.92
C PHE A 158 19.63 -8.31 -6.01
N ASP A 159 19.88 -8.88 -4.82
CA ASP A 159 18.84 -9.33 -3.87
C ASP A 159 18.62 -8.35 -2.69
N VAL A 160 17.57 -7.52 -2.78
CA VAL A 160 17.14 -6.51 -1.76
C VAL A 160 16.85 -7.11 -0.37
N GLU A 161 16.62 -8.44 -0.29
CA GLU A 161 16.37 -9.14 0.99
C GLU A 161 17.53 -9.04 1.99
N ARG A 162 18.76 -8.81 1.53
CA ARG A 162 19.94 -8.79 2.40
C ARG A 162 20.03 -7.51 3.24
N VAL A 163 19.45 -6.40 2.81
CA VAL A 163 19.55 -5.13 3.54
C VAL A 163 18.44 -4.99 4.57
N THR A 164 17.20 -5.34 4.20
CA THR A 164 16.05 -5.33 5.13
C THR A 164 16.29 -6.24 6.34
N ARG A 165 16.84 -7.44 6.11
CA ARG A 165 17.25 -8.33 7.22
C ARG A 165 18.37 -7.73 8.07
N ARG A 166 19.39 -7.15 7.42
CA ARG A 166 20.55 -6.56 8.12
C ARG A 166 20.14 -5.36 8.96
N PHE A 167 19.26 -4.50 8.46
CA PHE A 167 18.69 -3.41 9.22
C PHE A 167 17.96 -3.94 10.45
N TYR A 168 17.07 -4.93 10.30
CA TYR A 168 16.36 -5.52 11.43
C TYR A 168 17.30 -6.12 12.49
N ASP A 169 18.24 -6.95 12.06
CA ASP A 169 19.17 -7.61 12.98
C ASP A 169 20.03 -6.58 13.73
N ARG A 170 20.46 -5.51 13.04
CA ARG A 170 21.18 -4.39 13.65
C ARG A 170 20.27 -3.56 14.57
N PHE A 171 19.06 -3.24 14.15
CA PHE A 171 18.07 -2.52 14.95
C PHE A 171 17.80 -3.25 16.26
N LYS A 172 17.57 -4.57 16.21
CA LYS A 172 17.38 -5.39 17.41
C LYS A 172 18.62 -5.35 18.31
N THR A 173 19.81 -5.47 17.74
CA THR A 173 21.07 -5.40 18.50
C THR A 173 21.21 -4.05 19.20
N GLU A 174 20.94 -2.94 18.51
CA GLU A 174 21.04 -1.60 19.11
C GLU A 174 19.91 -1.32 20.10
N HIS A 175 18.72 -1.88 19.90
CA HIS A 175 17.63 -1.86 20.90
C HIS A 175 18.04 -2.61 22.18
N ASP A 176 18.56 -3.83 22.05
CA ASP A 176 19.07 -4.63 23.18
C ASP A 176 20.23 -3.90 23.91
N ASN A 177 21.11 -3.24 23.16
CA ASN A 177 22.17 -2.40 23.74
C ASN A 177 21.59 -1.18 24.48
N PHE A 178 20.58 -0.52 23.90
CA PHE A 178 19.95 0.66 24.48
C PHE A 178 19.26 0.33 25.81
N LEU A 179 18.66 -0.86 25.94
CA LEU A 179 18.08 -1.35 27.20
C LEU A 179 19.09 -1.35 28.35
N GLY A 180 20.35 -1.69 28.08
CA GLY A 180 21.40 -1.69 29.08
C GLY A 180 21.73 -0.31 29.67
N PHE A 181 21.23 0.77 29.07
CA PHE A 181 21.40 2.15 29.55
C PHE A 181 20.16 2.70 30.27
N LEU A 182 19.06 1.95 30.34
CA LEU A 182 17.85 2.37 31.03
C LEU A 182 17.94 2.00 32.52
N GLU A 183 18.18 3.00 33.36
CA GLU A 183 18.16 2.87 34.82
C GLU A 183 16.81 3.37 35.40
N ASP A 184 16.47 2.90 36.60
CA ASP A 184 15.32 3.37 37.42
C ASP A 184 13.90 3.16 36.83
N ILE A 185 13.74 2.25 35.89
CA ILE A 185 12.44 1.69 35.48
C ILE A 185 12.27 0.31 36.16
N PRO A 186 11.16 0.07 36.88
CA PRO A 186 11.06 -1.04 37.83
C PRO A 186 10.90 -2.44 37.18
N ASP A 187 10.35 -2.53 35.97
CA ASP A 187 10.07 -3.79 35.29
C ASP A 187 10.78 -3.89 33.93
N GLU A 188 11.23 -5.10 33.57
CA GLU A 188 11.93 -5.36 32.30
C GLU A 188 11.00 -5.19 31.09
N SER A 189 9.70 -5.49 31.24
CA SER A 189 8.71 -5.25 30.19
C SER A 189 8.56 -3.75 29.93
N ASP A 190 8.43 -2.94 30.99
CA ASP A 190 8.37 -1.49 30.89
C ASP A 190 9.66 -0.90 30.29
N GLN A 191 10.84 -1.44 30.64
CA GLN A 191 12.10 -1.04 30.02
C GLN A 191 12.11 -1.31 28.50
N ARG A 192 11.71 -2.51 28.08
CA ARG A 192 11.61 -2.91 26.67
C ARG A 192 10.66 -2.02 25.90
N TRP A 193 9.48 -1.79 26.47
CA TRP A 193 8.49 -0.92 25.88
C TRP A 193 9.01 0.52 25.75
N TYR A 194 9.63 1.06 26.80
CA TYR A 194 10.17 2.42 26.77
C TYR A 194 11.32 2.60 25.78
N ALA A 195 12.21 1.61 25.66
CA ALA A 195 13.24 1.61 24.62
C ALA A 195 12.62 1.68 23.22
N SER A 196 11.56 0.92 22.96
CA SER A 196 10.83 0.94 21.68
C SER A 196 10.19 2.31 21.41
N VAL A 197 9.53 2.91 22.41
CA VAL A 197 8.98 4.28 22.31
C VAL A 197 10.08 5.27 21.97
N MET A 198 11.24 5.17 22.64
CA MET A 198 12.36 6.07 22.40
C MET A 198 12.97 5.91 21.02
N LEU A 199 13.22 4.68 20.57
CA LEU A 199 13.77 4.42 19.23
C LEU A 199 12.79 4.89 18.15
N ASN A 200 11.48 4.69 18.32
CA ASN A 200 10.48 5.14 17.37
C ASN A 200 10.41 6.68 17.27
N ARG A 201 10.46 7.39 18.40
CA ARG A 201 10.59 8.86 18.43
C ARG A 201 11.83 9.33 17.68
N LEU A 202 12.98 8.71 17.93
CA LEU A 202 14.24 9.07 17.28
C LEU A 202 14.24 8.75 15.79
N MET A 203 13.67 7.61 15.37
CA MET A 203 13.49 7.28 13.95
C MET A 203 12.59 8.29 13.25
N PHE A 204 11.45 8.66 13.85
CA PHE A 204 10.59 9.71 13.31
C PHE A 204 11.35 11.02 13.10
N ILE A 205 12.09 11.44 14.12
CA ILE A 205 12.92 12.65 14.06
C ILE A 205 13.96 12.55 12.94
N TYR A 206 14.57 11.37 12.78
CA TYR A 206 15.53 11.11 11.70
C TYR A 206 14.92 11.28 10.31
N PHE A 207 13.68 10.81 10.10
CA PHE A 207 12.97 11.07 8.85
C PHE A 207 12.74 12.56 8.59
N ILE A 208 12.22 13.29 9.58
CA ILE A 208 11.85 14.70 9.38
C ILE A 208 13.08 15.64 9.35
N GLN A 209 14.17 15.33 10.05
CA GLN A 209 15.42 16.11 9.90
C GLN A 209 15.98 15.98 8.48
N LYS A 210 15.92 14.80 7.86
CA LYS A 210 16.41 14.63 6.48
C LYS A 210 15.55 15.37 5.46
N LYS A 211 14.29 15.69 5.80
CA LYS A 211 13.43 16.59 5.04
C LYS A 211 13.72 18.09 5.29
N GLY A 212 14.61 18.41 6.22
CA GLY A 212 14.99 19.78 6.59
C GLY A 212 14.02 20.44 7.57
N PHE A 213 13.11 19.68 8.19
CA PHE A 213 12.07 20.23 9.07
C PHE A 213 12.58 20.62 10.47
N LEU A 214 13.86 20.37 10.77
CA LEU A 214 14.45 20.70 12.07
C LEU A 214 15.58 21.70 11.90
N ASP A 215 15.23 22.98 12.02
CA ASP A 215 16.14 24.12 11.88
C ASP A 215 16.88 24.19 10.53
N GLY A 216 16.30 23.59 9.49
CA GLY A 216 16.98 23.38 8.21
C GLY A 216 18.17 22.41 8.28
N ASN A 217 18.37 21.73 9.40
CA ASN A 217 19.53 20.90 9.67
C ASN A 217 19.24 19.40 9.43
N SER A 218 19.85 18.83 8.40
CA SER A 218 19.76 17.40 8.09
C SER A 218 20.51 16.48 9.07
N ASN A 219 21.34 17.05 9.96
CA ASN A 219 22.09 16.38 11.01
C ASN A 219 21.70 16.86 12.43
N TYR A 220 20.47 17.33 12.59
CA TYR A 220 20.00 17.99 13.80
C TYR A 220 20.28 17.22 15.11
N LEU A 221 19.92 15.93 15.19
CA LEU A 221 20.12 15.15 16.42
C LEU A 221 21.61 14.94 16.77
N PRO A 222 22.48 14.42 15.86
CA PRO A 222 23.91 14.28 16.16
C PRO A 222 24.59 15.60 16.53
N ASP A 223 24.27 16.70 15.85
CA ASP A 223 24.87 18.02 16.15
C ASP A 223 24.49 18.50 17.55
N LYS A 224 23.24 18.30 17.96
CA LYS A 224 22.75 18.66 19.31
C LYS A 224 23.33 17.74 20.39
N LEU A 225 23.61 16.47 20.07
CA LEU A 225 24.35 15.57 20.94
C LEU A 225 25.78 16.07 21.18
N GLY A 226 26.48 16.49 20.11
CA GLY A 226 27.81 17.09 20.22
C GLY A 226 27.83 18.33 21.12
N ILE A 227 26.82 19.20 20.98
CA ILE A 227 26.65 20.37 21.85
C ILE A 227 26.40 19.95 23.31
N ALA A 228 25.49 19.01 23.57
CA ALA A 228 25.20 18.54 24.93
C ALA A 228 26.44 17.96 25.62
N LYS A 229 27.22 17.13 24.93
CA LYS A 229 28.49 16.56 25.42
C LYS A 229 29.51 17.65 25.81
N SER A 230 29.51 18.78 25.10
CA SER A 230 30.38 19.93 25.43
C SER A 230 29.97 20.67 26.71
N LEU A 231 28.70 20.56 27.12
CA LEU A 231 28.11 21.24 28.29
C LEU A 231 28.15 20.38 29.56
N GLY A 232 28.50 19.11 29.45
CA GLY A 232 28.61 18.16 30.55
C GLY A 232 28.26 16.74 30.13
N ARG A 233 28.53 15.79 31.02
CA ARG A 233 28.30 14.36 30.77
C ARG A 233 26.82 14.00 30.98
N ASP A 234 26.29 13.15 30.10
CA ASP A 234 24.96 12.53 30.20
C ASP A 234 23.83 13.57 30.26
N ARG A 235 23.99 14.67 29.52
CA ARG A 235 23.03 15.78 29.50
C ARG A 235 22.05 15.72 28.34
N TYR A 236 22.33 14.94 27.29
CA TYR A 236 21.57 15.00 26.05
C TYR A 236 20.09 14.62 26.22
N TYR A 237 19.81 13.56 26.98
CA TYR A 237 18.43 13.12 27.22
C TYR A 237 17.62 14.19 27.96
N ARG A 238 18.07 14.61 29.16
CA ARG A 238 17.30 15.53 30.01
C ARG A 238 17.28 16.97 29.50
N ASP A 239 18.41 17.46 29.02
CA ASP A 239 18.57 18.89 28.74
C ASP A 239 18.29 19.25 27.29
N PHE A 240 18.15 18.26 26.40
CA PHE A 240 17.81 18.49 25.01
C PHE A 240 16.63 17.65 24.52
N LEU A 241 16.66 16.31 24.63
CA LEU A 241 15.57 15.48 24.09
C LEU A 241 14.24 15.71 24.82
N CYS A 242 14.24 15.79 26.16
CA CYS A 242 13.03 16.10 26.93
C CYS A 242 12.43 17.47 26.56
N PRO A 243 13.20 18.57 26.49
CA PRO A 243 12.74 19.84 25.91
C PRO A 243 12.23 19.72 24.47
N LEU A 244 12.92 18.98 23.61
CA LEU A 244 12.50 18.78 22.22
C LEU A 244 11.12 18.10 22.16
N PHE A 245 10.89 17.05 22.95
CA PHE A 245 9.62 16.31 22.94
C PHE A 245 8.49 17.08 23.62
N PHE A 246 8.71 17.54 24.86
CA PHE A 246 7.64 18.01 25.73
C PHE A 246 7.42 19.52 25.71
N GLU A 247 8.31 20.27 25.08
CA GLU A 247 8.12 21.70 24.83
C GLU A 247 8.11 21.96 23.32
N GLY A 248 9.11 21.49 22.58
CA GLY A 248 9.27 21.69 21.14
C GLY A 248 8.10 21.17 20.30
N PHE A 249 7.93 19.84 20.29
CA PHE A 249 6.88 19.18 19.51
C PHE A 249 5.49 19.25 20.17
N ALA A 250 5.41 19.68 21.43
CA ALA A 250 4.19 19.69 22.23
C ALA A 250 3.58 21.09 22.44
N LYS A 251 4.26 22.18 22.06
CA LYS A 251 3.72 23.55 22.18
C LYS A 251 4.06 24.40 20.97
N LYS A 252 3.24 25.39 20.67
CA LYS A 252 3.52 26.35 19.59
C LYS A 252 4.74 27.21 19.92
N GLU A 253 5.43 27.71 18.90
CA GLU A 253 6.59 28.60 19.07
C GLU A 253 6.31 29.81 19.96
N SER A 254 5.13 30.40 19.83
CA SER A 254 4.67 31.54 20.63
C SER A 254 4.42 31.22 22.12
N GLU A 255 4.28 29.96 22.47
CA GLU A 255 3.97 29.49 23.84
C GLU A 255 5.21 28.96 24.57
N ARG A 256 6.30 28.73 23.83
CA ARG A 256 7.55 28.20 24.35
C ARG A 256 8.37 29.32 25.02
N PRO A 257 9.06 29.04 26.15
CA PRO A 257 10.00 29.99 26.72
C PRO A 257 11.13 30.34 25.73
N ASP A 258 11.60 31.60 25.73
CA ASP A 258 12.67 32.07 24.82
C ASP A 258 13.97 31.27 24.91
N ALA A 259 14.28 30.72 26.09
CA ALA A 259 15.44 29.83 26.27
C ALA A 259 15.29 28.52 25.49
N ILE A 260 14.07 27.98 25.44
CA ILE A 260 13.74 26.76 24.69
C ILE A 260 13.74 27.04 23.19
N ASN A 261 13.17 28.16 22.74
CA ASN A 261 13.23 28.55 21.32
C ASN A 261 14.68 28.71 20.84
N ARG A 262 15.57 29.30 21.66
CA ARG A 262 17.01 29.37 21.36
C ARG A 262 17.70 28.00 21.36
N LEU A 263 17.31 27.11 22.28
CA LEU A 263 17.88 25.76 22.36
C LEU A 263 17.53 24.92 21.12
N LEU A 264 16.27 24.98 20.70
CA LEU A 264 15.72 24.09 19.66
C LEU A 264 15.82 24.67 18.25
N GLY A 265 15.83 25.99 18.09
CA GLY A 265 15.74 26.62 16.78
C GLY A 265 14.34 26.47 16.16
N ARG A 266 14.27 26.55 14.83
CA ARG A 266 13.00 26.49 14.09
C ARG A 266 12.54 25.04 13.90
N ILE A 267 11.57 24.62 14.68
CA ILE A 267 11.00 23.27 14.64
C ILE A 267 9.46 23.32 14.60
N PRO A 268 8.78 22.31 14.03
CA PRO A 268 7.33 22.28 13.95
C PRO A 268 6.68 21.92 15.27
N TYR A 269 5.41 22.32 15.43
CA TYR A 269 4.54 21.85 16.49
C TYR A 269 3.76 20.62 16.01
N LEU A 270 3.80 19.50 16.75
CA LEU A 270 3.25 18.21 16.33
C LEU A 270 2.10 17.70 17.23
N ASN A 271 1.46 18.58 18.01
CA ASN A 271 0.41 18.23 18.99
C ASN A 271 0.81 17.21 20.07
N GLY A 272 2.09 16.88 20.15
CA GLY A 272 2.56 15.80 21.02
C GLY A 272 2.07 14.38 20.66
N GLY A 273 1.61 14.04 19.45
CA GLY A 273 1.17 12.65 19.14
C GLY A 273 2.14 11.54 19.63
N LEU A 274 3.21 11.26 18.89
CA LEU A 274 4.28 10.34 19.30
C LEU A 274 5.14 10.89 20.48
N PHE A 275 5.04 12.20 20.77
CA PHE A 275 5.97 12.94 21.64
C PHE A 275 5.37 13.38 22.99
N LEU A 276 4.11 13.07 23.25
CA LEU A 276 3.47 13.24 24.55
C LEU A 276 4.17 12.35 25.56
N LYS A 277 4.16 12.77 26.83
CA LYS A 277 4.71 11.97 27.91
C LYS A 277 4.05 10.59 27.90
N HIS A 278 4.90 9.58 27.78
CA HIS A 278 4.50 8.19 27.89
C HIS A 278 4.12 7.91 29.35
N GLN A 279 3.26 6.91 29.61
CA GLN A 279 2.86 6.55 30.97
C GLN A 279 4.08 6.25 31.87
N ILE A 280 5.11 5.60 31.32
CA ILE A 280 6.38 5.35 32.01
C ILE A 280 7.11 6.66 32.36
N GLU A 281 7.08 7.67 31.49
CA GLU A 281 7.67 8.99 31.74
C GLU A 281 6.84 9.80 32.75
N GLU A 282 5.53 9.62 32.79
CA GLU A 282 4.67 10.22 33.82
C GLU A 282 4.94 9.61 35.20
N LEU A 283 5.11 8.29 35.27
CA LEU A 283 5.34 7.56 36.53
C LEU A 283 6.79 7.67 37.03
N HIS A 284 7.76 7.63 36.12
CA HIS A 284 9.19 7.45 36.45
C HIS A 284 10.10 8.53 35.86
N GLY A 285 9.62 9.43 34.99
CA GLY A 285 10.46 10.31 34.17
C GLY A 285 11.40 11.25 34.92
N GLN A 286 11.16 11.57 36.19
CA GLN A 286 12.12 12.33 37.01
C GLN A 286 13.38 11.52 37.36
N LYS A 287 13.29 10.19 37.35
CA LYS A 287 14.38 9.27 37.65
C LYS A 287 15.08 8.76 36.40
N ILE A 288 14.34 8.61 35.29
CA ILE A 288 14.91 8.13 34.02
C ILE A 288 16.13 8.97 33.64
N GLN A 289 17.24 8.29 33.41
CA GLN A 289 18.49 8.85 32.95
C GLN A 289 19.04 7.91 31.89
N ILE A 290 19.55 8.47 30.80
CA ILE A 290 20.11 7.71 29.68
C ILE A 290 21.45 8.34 29.34
N ALA A 291 22.49 7.51 29.29
CA ALA A 291 23.84 7.97 28.98
C ALA A 291 23.96 8.50 27.55
N ASP A 292 24.83 9.50 27.33
CA ASP A 292 25.07 10.07 26.01
C ASP A 292 25.59 9.00 25.02
N ASP A 293 26.40 8.05 25.52
CA ASP A 293 26.95 6.91 24.76
C ASP A 293 25.87 6.03 24.11
N ALA A 294 24.66 5.98 24.69
CA ALA A 294 23.55 5.20 24.15
C ALA A 294 23.07 5.81 22.82
N PHE A 295 23.00 7.14 22.77
CA PHE A 295 22.57 7.89 21.58
C PHE A 295 23.65 7.95 20.50
N GLU A 296 24.92 8.03 20.89
CA GLU A 296 26.05 7.99 19.96
C GLU A 296 26.04 6.69 19.14
N LYS A 297 25.94 5.52 19.81
CA LYS A 297 25.84 4.22 19.11
C LYS A 297 24.62 4.12 18.21
N LEU A 298 23.49 4.64 18.66
CA LEU A 298 22.24 4.60 17.89
C LEU A 298 22.33 5.50 16.65
N PHE A 299 22.91 6.69 16.77
CA PHE A 299 23.09 7.59 15.62
C PHE A 299 24.16 7.06 14.66
N ASP A 300 25.25 6.47 15.14
CA ASP A 300 26.22 5.75 14.30
C ASP A 300 25.55 4.62 13.49
N PHE A 301 24.54 3.97 14.05
CA PHE A 301 23.72 3.00 13.33
C PHE A 301 22.80 3.68 12.32
N PHE A 302 22.07 4.73 12.70
CA PHE A 302 21.15 5.43 11.79
C PHE A 302 21.88 6.07 10.60
N GLU A 303 23.08 6.60 10.78
CA GLU A 303 23.90 7.21 9.71
C GLU A 303 24.36 6.20 8.64
N GLN A 304 24.33 4.89 8.94
CA GLN A 304 24.61 3.85 7.93
C GLN A 304 23.51 3.76 6.87
N TYR A 305 22.36 4.40 7.11
CA TYR A 305 21.19 4.36 6.24
C TYR A 305 20.80 5.74 5.73
N GLN A 306 20.21 5.77 4.54
CA GLN A 306 19.65 6.96 3.92
C GLN A 306 18.15 7.02 4.19
N TRP A 307 17.73 7.99 4.99
CA TRP A 307 16.35 8.12 5.42
C TRP A 307 15.58 9.00 4.45
N HIS A 308 14.47 8.48 3.92
CA HIS A 308 13.59 9.19 3.00
C HIS A 308 12.15 9.07 3.48
N LEU A 309 11.44 10.20 3.49
CA LEU A 309 10.04 10.24 3.91
C LEU A 309 9.09 9.96 2.73
N ASP A 310 9.60 9.87 1.51
CA ASP A 310 8.80 9.59 0.31
C ASP A 310 8.65 8.08 0.04
N GLU A 311 7.59 7.70 -0.66
CA GLU A 311 7.30 6.32 -1.09
C GLU A 311 8.03 5.98 -2.40
N ARG A 312 9.10 6.71 -2.71
CA ARG A 312 9.80 6.53 -3.98
C ARG A 312 10.41 5.12 -4.02
N PRO A 313 10.50 4.51 -5.21
CA PRO A 313 11.29 3.30 -5.38
C PRO A 313 12.72 3.55 -4.87
N LEU A 314 13.17 2.67 -3.98
CA LEU A 314 14.48 2.80 -3.34
C LEU A 314 15.58 2.87 -4.38
N ARG A 315 16.41 3.89 -4.27
CA ARG A 315 17.54 4.13 -5.16
C ARG A 315 18.86 3.72 -4.57
N GLN A 316 18.95 3.31 -3.29
CA GLN A 316 20.11 2.69 -2.62
C GLN A 316 19.70 1.58 -1.65
N ASP A 317 20.61 0.61 -1.47
CA ASP A 317 20.36 -0.60 -0.69
C ASP A 317 20.18 -0.25 0.79
N ASN A 318 20.85 0.80 1.27
CA ASN A 318 20.71 1.33 2.61
C ASN A 318 19.64 2.42 2.74
N GLU A 319 18.73 2.57 1.77
CA GLU A 319 17.60 3.48 1.91
C GLU A 319 16.52 2.89 2.84
N ILE A 320 16.03 3.72 3.75
CA ILE A 320 14.92 3.42 4.65
C ILE A 320 13.84 4.44 4.36
N ASN A 321 12.67 3.95 3.96
CA ASN A 321 11.44 4.72 3.82
C ASN A 321 10.32 4.08 4.68
N PRO A 322 9.15 4.73 4.82
CA PRO A 322 8.06 4.21 5.66
C PRO A 322 7.58 2.81 5.26
N ASP A 323 7.56 2.49 3.96
CA ASP A 323 7.13 1.18 3.45
C ASP A 323 8.15 0.08 3.75
N VAL A 324 9.44 0.36 3.57
CA VAL A 324 10.54 -0.56 3.93
C VAL A 324 10.53 -0.83 5.42
N LEU A 325 10.32 0.21 6.23
CA LEU A 325 10.20 0.09 7.68
C LEU A 325 9.01 -0.82 8.04
N GLY A 326 7.87 -0.59 7.38
CA GLY A 326 6.70 -1.44 7.47
C GLY A 326 7.00 -2.90 7.15
N TYR A 327 7.55 -3.16 5.98
CA TYR A 327 7.93 -4.50 5.53
C TYR A 327 8.91 -5.19 6.49
N ILE A 328 9.93 -4.47 6.96
CA ILE A 328 10.94 -4.97 7.90
C ILE A 328 10.24 -5.46 9.17
N PHE A 329 9.43 -4.60 9.80
CA PHE A 329 8.81 -4.94 11.06
C PHE A 329 7.68 -5.97 10.91
N GLU A 330 6.88 -5.90 9.85
CA GLU A 330 5.88 -6.93 9.49
C GLU A 330 6.51 -8.32 9.34
N LYS A 331 7.67 -8.39 8.68
CA LYS A 331 8.33 -9.67 8.40
C LYS A 331 9.07 -10.23 9.60
N TYR A 332 9.71 -9.39 10.41
CA TYR A 332 10.67 -9.84 11.40
C TYR A 332 10.20 -9.74 12.87
N ILE A 333 9.27 -8.86 13.21
CA ILE A 333 8.64 -8.81 14.55
C ILE A 333 7.63 -9.96 14.68
N ASN A 334 6.72 -10.10 13.70
CA ASN A 334 5.57 -10.99 13.82
C ASN A 334 5.91 -12.50 13.80
N GLN A 335 7.13 -12.89 13.41
CA GLN A 335 7.48 -14.31 13.20
C GLN A 335 7.99 -15.08 14.42
N LYS A 336 8.47 -14.42 15.48
CA LYS A 336 9.43 -15.09 16.40
C LYS A 336 8.91 -15.58 17.76
N GLN A 337 7.68 -15.27 18.19
CA GLN A 337 7.21 -15.76 19.50
C GLN A 337 5.85 -16.49 19.53
N MET A 338 4.90 -16.23 18.61
CA MET A 338 3.51 -16.72 18.77
C MET A 338 2.89 -17.47 17.58
N GLY A 339 3.67 -17.78 16.53
CA GLY A 339 3.11 -18.48 15.35
C GLY A 339 2.20 -17.61 14.47
N ALA A 340 2.29 -16.27 14.58
CA ALA A 340 1.63 -15.35 13.67
C ALA A 340 2.37 -15.36 12.32
N TYR A 341 1.64 -15.68 11.25
CA TYR A 341 2.19 -15.71 9.90
C TYR A 341 1.93 -14.37 9.21
N TYR A 342 2.96 -13.85 8.58
CA TYR A 342 2.89 -12.66 7.73
C TYR A 342 1.84 -12.85 6.62
N THR A 343 0.84 -11.96 6.61
CA THR A 343 -0.11 -11.82 5.50
C THR A 343 0.46 -10.81 4.51
N LYS A 344 0.75 -11.27 3.30
CA LYS A 344 1.26 -10.42 2.23
C LYS A 344 0.25 -9.33 1.82
N GLU A 345 0.75 -8.25 1.27
CA GLU A 345 -0.02 -7.09 0.80
C GLU A 345 -1.11 -7.46 -0.23
N ASP A 346 -0.85 -8.45 -1.09
CA ASP A 346 -1.85 -8.95 -2.06
C ASP A 346 -3.06 -9.59 -1.35
N ILE A 347 -2.81 -10.31 -0.25
CA ILE A 347 -3.85 -10.94 0.56
C ILE A 347 -4.58 -9.92 1.43
N THR A 348 -3.85 -9.03 2.12
CA THR A 348 -4.49 -7.99 2.95
C THR A 348 -5.35 -7.07 2.08
N GLY A 349 -4.82 -6.64 0.92
CA GLY A 349 -5.57 -5.86 -0.06
C GLY A 349 -6.81 -6.59 -0.59
N TYR A 350 -6.73 -7.91 -0.83
CA TYR A 350 -7.88 -8.70 -1.30
C TYR A 350 -8.99 -8.78 -0.25
N ILE A 351 -8.64 -9.09 0.99
CA ILE A 351 -9.61 -9.19 2.08
C ILE A 351 -10.24 -7.82 2.36
N SER A 352 -9.42 -6.76 2.42
CA SER A 352 -9.91 -5.41 2.71
C SER A 352 -10.90 -4.91 1.65
N ARG A 353 -10.58 -5.00 0.35
CA ARG A 353 -11.51 -4.50 -0.69
C ARG A 353 -12.82 -5.26 -0.76
N ASN A 354 -12.78 -6.58 -0.57
CA ASN A 354 -13.97 -7.43 -0.58
C ASN A 354 -14.77 -7.39 0.73
N THR A 355 -14.34 -6.60 1.72
CA THR A 355 -15.08 -6.38 2.97
C THR A 355 -15.58 -4.94 3.06
N ILE A 356 -14.72 -3.97 2.76
CA ILE A 356 -15.01 -2.54 2.89
C ILE A 356 -16.00 -2.07 1.82
N ILE A 357 -15.74 -2.38 0.55
CA ILE A 357 -16.57 -1.84 -0.55
C ILE A 357 -18.02 -2.35 -0.47
N PRO A 358 -18.29 -3.65 -0.26
CA PRO A 358 -19.67 -4.13 -0.07
C PRO A 358 -20.39 -3.40 1.07
N PHE A 359 -19.73 -3.19 2.20
CA PHE A 359 -20.31 -2.46 3.33
C PHE A 359 -20.67 -1.02 2.96
N LEU A 360 -19.78 -0.32 2.24
CA LEU A 360 -20.04 1.05 1.78
C LEU A 360 -21.22 1.11 0.81
N PHE A 361 -21.31 0.16 -0.11
CA PHE A 361 -22.42 0.05 -1.05
C PHE A 361 -23.74 -0.23 -0.34
N ASP A 362 -23.77 -1.14 0.63
CA ASP A 362 -24.95 -1.42 1.43
C ASP A 362 -25.41 -0.18 2.22
N ASN A 363 -24.48 0.59 2.78
CA ASN A 363 -24.78 1.83 3.49
C ASN A 363 -25.32 2.90 2.53
N ALA A 364 -24.68 3.09 1.38
CA ALA A 364 -25.11 4.04 0.36
C ALA A 364 -26.50 3.68 -0.20
N ARG A 365 -26.77 2.40 -0.42
CA ARG A 365 -28.07 1.88 -0.87
C ARG A 365 -29.20 2.17 0.12
N GLN A 366 -28.94 2.09 1.43
CA GLN A 366 -29.94 2.46 2.45
C GLN A 366 -30.34 3.93 2.36
N LYS A 367 -29.43 4.81 1.93
CA LYS A 367 -29.65 6.26 1.82
C LYS A 367 -30.13 6.72 0.44
N CYS A 368 -29.74 6.03 -0.62
CA CYS A 368 -30.04 6.38 -2.01
C CYS A 368 -30.53 5.16 -2.81
N ARG A 369 -31.63 4.54 -2.37
CA ARG A 369 -32.14 3.28 -2.95
C ARG A 369 -32.42 3.37 -4.46
N ILE A 370 -32.86 4.53 -4.94
CA ILE A 370 -33.24 4.76 -6.34
C ILE A 370 -32.04 4.55 -7.29
N ALA A 371 -30.82 4.87 -6.87
CA ALA A 371 -29.63 4.66 -7.70
C ALA A 371 -29.30 3.17 -7.92
N PHE A 372 -29.82 2.27 -7.10
CA PHE A 372 -29.53 0.83 -7.14
C PHE A 372 -30.67 0.01 -7.77
N GLU A 373 -31.79 0.65 -8.14
CA GLU A 373 -33.00 -0.01 -8.61
C GLU A 373 -33.48 0.57 -9.96
N GLY A 374 -34.13 -0.26 -10.78
CA GLY A 374 -34.73 0.16 -12.04
C GLY A 374 -33.76 0.16 -13.23
N GLY A 375 -34.19 0.75 -14.35
CA GLY A 375 -33.47 0.70 -15.64
C GLY A 375 -32.24 1.61 -15.76
N HIS A 376 -32.07 2.56 -14.82
CA HIS A 376 -30.93 3.49 -14.76
C HIS A 376 -30.08 3.25 -13.50
N SER A 377 -30.02 2.01 -13.03
CA SER A 377 -29.22 1.67 -11.85
C SER A 377 -27.72 1.76 -12.14
N ILE A 378 -26.91 1.94 -11.09
CA ILE A 378 -25.44 1.93 -11.18
C ILE A 378 -24.85 0.66 -11.82
N TRP A 379 -25.59 -0.45 -11.83
CA TRP A 379 -25.18 -1.71 -12.46
C TRP A 379 -25.12 -1.62 -13.98
N GLN A 380 -25.71 -0.58 -14.59
CA GLN A 380 -25.67 -0.37 -16.04
C GLN A 380 -24.24 -0.10 -16.53
N ILE A 381 -23.40 0.53 -15.71
CA ILE A 381 -22.00 0.82 -16.06
C ILE A 381 -21.24 -0.48 -16.39
N LEU A 382 -21.57 -1.59 -15.70
CA LEU A 382 -20.99 -2.92 -15.99
C LEU A 382 -21.37 -3.46 -17.38
N GLN A 383 -22.55 -3.10 -17.89
CA GLN A 383 -23.00 -3.48 -19.24
C GLN A 383 -22.34 -2.61 -20.31
N ASP A 384 -22.12 -1.34 -20.01
CA ASP A 384 -21.63 -0.34 -20.96
C ASP A 384 -20.14 -0.57 -21.29
N ASP A 385 -19.32 -0.95 -20.29
CA ASP A 385 -17.92 -1.33 -20.49
C ASP A 385 -17.52 -2.56 -19.63
N PRO A 386 -17.90 -3.79 -20.03
CA PRO A 386 -17.61 -5.00 -19.25
C PRO A 386 -16.12 -5.26 -19.03
N ASP A 387 -15.26 -4.98 -20.02
CA ASP A 387 -13.83 -5.30 -19.98
C ASP A 387 -13.07 -4.44 -18.95
N ARG A 388 -13.57 -3.24 -18.64
CA ARG A 388 -13.00 -2.36 -17.61
C ARG A 388 -12.98 -3.00 -16.23
N TYR A 389 -13.96 -3.86 -15.93
CA TYR A 389 -14.13 -4.49 -14.61
C TYR A 389 -13.58 -5.91 -14.51
N ILE A 390 -13.01 -6.43 -15.60
CA ILE A 390 -12.38 -7.75 -15.62
C ILE A 390 -10.87 -7.57 -15.52
N TYR A 391 -10.23 -8.18 -14.51
CA TYR A 391 -8.78 -8.11 -14.33
C TYR A 391 -8.01 -8.55 -15.59
N GLU A 392 -6.91 -7.85 -15.91
CA GLU A 392 -6.04 -8.13 -17.06
C GLU A 392 -5.61 -9.60 -17.18
N ALA A 393 -5.36 -10.25 -16.04
CA ALA A 393 -5.01 -11.66 -16.01
C ALA A 393 -6.08 -12.54 -16.68
N VAL A 394 -7.37 -12.26 -16.43
CA VAL A 394 -8.50 -12.99 -17.02
C VAL A 394 -8.64 -12.66 -18.51
N LYS A 395 -8.44 -11.40 -18.89
CA LYS A 395 -8.50 -10.89 -20.28
C LYS A 395 -7.34 -11.33 -21.18
N HIS A 396 -6.30 -11.96 -20.62
CA HIS A 396 -5.09 -12.30 -21.38
C HIS A 396 -5.38 -13.16 -22.63
N GLY A 397 -5.08 -12.64 -23.82
CA GLY A 397 -5.29 -13.33 -25.09
C GLY A 397 -6.65 -13.07 -25.77
N ILE A 398 -7.42 -12.11 -25.26
CA ILE A 398 -8.51 -11.42 -25.97
C ILE A 398 -7.92 -10.34 -26.88
N VAL A 399 -8.48 -10.13 -28.07
CA VAL A 399 -8.07 -9.14 -29.07
C VAL A 399 -9.10 -8.01 -29.09
N GLN A 400 -8.73 -6.84 -28.60
CA GLN A 400 -9.57 -5.64 -28.67
C GLN A 400 -9.65 -5.16 -30.12
N ASN A 401 -10.88 -4.90 -30.59
CA ASN A 401 -11.10 -4.22 -31.87
C ASN A 401 -10.92 -2.72 -31.65
N ASP A 402 -9.72 -2.19 -31.90
CA ASP A 402 -9.50 -0.75 -31.99
C ASP A 402 -10.22 -0.20 -33.24
N ASN A 403 -11.51 0.12 -33.12
CA ASN A 403 -12.25 0.94 -34.10
C ASN A 403 -13.64 1.37 -33.57
N VAL A 404 -13.69 2.10 -32.45
CA VAL A 404 -14.79 3.05 -32.22
C VAL A 404 -14.21 4.29 -31.53
N HIS A 405 -14.47 5.46 -32.11
CA HIS A 405 -14.08 6.82 -31.66
C HIS A 405 -12.68 7.34 -32.01
N ARG A 406 -12.35 7.38 -33.31
CA ARG A 406 -11.70 8.56 -33.91
C ARG A 406 -12.28 8.80 -35.30
N ASN A 407 -13.31 9.63 -35.39
CA ASN A 407 -13.64 10.31 -36.63
C ASN A 407 -13.72 11.80 -36.33
N ASP A 408 -12.61 12.47 -36.63
CA ASP A 408 -12.55 13.91 -36.89
C ASP A 408 -13.41 14.21 -38.13
N GLU A 409 -14.31 15.18 -38.01
CA GLU A 409 -15.05 15.73 -39.15
C GLU A 409 -14.17 16.71 -39.93
N HIS A 410 -13.58 16.25 -41.04
CA HIS A 410 -13.24 17.11 -42.18
C HIS A 410 -13.64 16.44 -43.51
N GLY A 411 -14.77 16.91 -44.06
CA GLY A 411 -14.85 17.41 -45.45
C GLY A 411 -14.67 16.44 -46.64
N ASN A 412 -15.79 15.86 -47.06
CA ASN A 412 -16.40 16.02 -48.40
C ASN A 412 -15.83 15.34 -49.70
N VAL A 413 -16.82 14.90 -50.51
CA VAL A 413 -16.90 14.67 -51.98
C VAL A 413 -16.43 13.33 -52.58
N GLY A 414 -17.37 12.60 -53.22
CA GLY A 414 -17.03 11.79 -54.41
C GLY A 414 -17.87 10.56 -54.80
N ALA A 415 -19.17 10.73 -55.07
CA ALA A 415 -20.05 10.02 -56.06
C ALA A 415 -19.67 8.63 -56.66
N LYS A 416 -20.64 7.67 -56.67
CA LYS A 416 -21.45 7.24 -57.86
C LYS A 416 -22.26 5.93 -57.64
N HIS A 417 -23.36 5.85 -58.41
CA HIS A 417 -24.50 4.92 -58.41
C HIS A 417 -24.26 3.41 -58.67
N SER A 418 -25.08 2.59 -57.97
CA SER A 418 -26.01 1.48 -58.36
C SER A 418 -25.81 0.70 -59.71
N PRO A 419 -26.30 -0.56 -59.87
CA PRO A 419 -27.49 -1.16 -59.23
C PRO A 419 -27.45 -2.66 -58.85
N ALA A 420 -28.47 -3.06 -58.09
CA ALA A 420 -28.84 -4.43 -57.71
C ALA A 420 -29.54 -5.22 -58.82
N GLN A 421 -29.44 -6.56 -58.80
CA GLN A 421 -30.47 -7.53 -59.25
C GLN A 421 -30.08 -9.01 -58.94
N PRO A 422 -30.98 -10.03 -59.02
CA PRO A 422 -31.66 -10.61 -57.85
C PRO A 422 -31.60 -12.16 -57.71
N MET A 423 -32.14 -12.64 -56.57
CA MET A 423 -32.82 -13.93 -56.28
C MET A 423 -32.21 -15.28 -56.73
N LYS A 424 -32.23 -16.26 -55.80
CA LYS A 424 -32.79 -17.61 -56.03
C LYS A 424 -33.02 -18.38 -54.72
N ASP A 425 -34.29 -18.76 -54.52
CA ASP A 425 -34.75 -19.84 -53.64
C ASP A 425 -34.20 -21.20 -54.06
N VAL A 426 -33.86 -22.07 -53.10
CA VAL A 426 -34.16 -23.52 -53.15
C VAL A 426 -34.41 -24.05 -51.73
N SER A 427 -35.42 -24.90 -51.66
CA SER A 427 -36.17 -25.52 -50.57
C SER A 427 -35.50 -26.68 -49.80
N THR A 428 -35.82 -26.75 -48.50
CA THR A 428 -36.19 -27.90 -47.64
C THR A 428 -35.47 -29.25 -47.72
N THR A 429 -34.97 -29.72 -46.56
CA THR A 429 -35.29 -31.05 -45.99
C THR A 429 -35.14 -31.06 -44.47
N HIS A 430 -36.14 -31.62 -43.79
CA HIS A 430 -36.15 -31.93 -42.35
C HIS A 430 -35.23 -33.11 -42.03
N GLU A 431 -34.50 -33.03 -40.93
CA GLU A 431 -34.22 -34.18 -40.07
C GLU A 431 -33.97 -33.70 -38.63
N THR A 432 -34.73 -34.28 -37.72
CA THR A 432 -34.74 -34.05 -36.27
C THR A 432 -33.61 -34.80 -35.60
N ASP A 433 -32.82 -34.15 -34.74
CA ASP A 433 -32.19 -34.82 -33.60
C ASP A 433 -31.86 -33.84 -32.46
N LEU A 434 -32.17 -34.29 -31.25
CA LEU A 434 -32.06 -33.59 -29.97
C LEU A 434 -30.61 -33.55 -29.46
N LEU A 435 -30.11 -32.36 -29.05
CA LEU A 435 -29.12 -32.05 -27.97
C LEU A 435 -28.34 -30.73 -28.24
N PRO A 436 -27.68 -30.15 -27.22
CA PRO A 436 -28.16 -29.14 -26.27
C PRO A 436 -28.16 -27.70 -26.84
N GLN A 437 -29.07 -26.87 -26.31
CA GLN A 437 -29.37 -25.50 -26.76
C GLN A 437 -28.12 -24.59 -26.80
N ARG A 438 -27.77 -24.12 -28.01
CA ARG A 438 -27.13 -22.82 -28.17
C ARG A 438 -28.03 -21.78 -27.51
N MET A 439 -27.50 -21.05 -26.53
CA MET A 439 -28.15 -19.84 -26.02
C MET A 439 -28.48 -18.94 -27.21
N CYS A 440 -29.77 -18.70 -27.43
CA CYS A 440 -30.24 -17.63 -28.29
C CYS A 440 -29.63 -16.32 -27.76
N VAL A 441 -28.79 -15.70 -28.59
CA VAL A 441 -28.27 -14.36 -28.34
C VAL A 441 -29.48 -13.43 -28.42
N SER A 442 -29.82 -12.77 -27.31
CA SER A 442 -30.80 -11.69 -27.33
C SER A 442 -30.24 -10.54 -28.18
N GLU A 443 -31.10 -9.90 -28.96
CA GLU A 443 -30.75 -8.85 -29.95
C GLU A 443 -30.16 -7.56 -29.34
N ASN A 444 -29.88 -7.50 -28.03
CA ASN A 444 -29.37 -6.33 -27.31
C ASN A 444 -28.01 -6.52 -26.63
N ALA A 445 -27.29 -7.62 -26.84
CA ALA A 445 -25.97 -7.84 -26.23
C ALA A 445 -24.83 -7.25 -27.07
N SER A 446 -23.93 -6.48 -26.44
CA SER A 446 -22.66 -6.08 -27.05
C SER A 446 -21.92 -7.32 -27.60
N PRO A 447 -21.39 -7.27 -28.84
CA PRO A 447 -20.74 -8.44 -29.44
C PRO A 447 -19.51 -8.84 -28.62
N LEU A 448 -19.36 -10.16 -28.38
CA LEU A 448 -18.18 -10.72 -27.71
C LEU A 448 -16.89 -10.19 -28.38
N PRO A 449 -15.91 -9.72 -27.59
CA PRO A 449 -14.63 -9.28 -28.11
C PRO A 449 -13.94 -10.42 -28.85
N SER A 450 -13.20 -10.07 -29.91
CA SER A 450 -12.57 -11.10 -30.74
C SER A 450 -11.50 -11.85 -29.95
N VAL A 451 -11.51 -13.18 -29.97
CA VAL A 451 -10.56 -14.00 -29.21
C VAL A 451 -9.55 -14.62 -30.15
N LYS A 452 -8.24 -14.60 -29.81
CA LYS A 452 -7.21 -15.25 -30.63
C LYS A 452 -7.52 -16.75 -30.76
N PRO A 453 -7.67 -17.33 -31.97
CA PRO A 453 -8.14 -18.70 -32.14
C PRO A 453 -7.19 -19.73 -31.51
N LEU A 454 -7.76 -20.70 -30.77
CA LEU A 454 -7.02 -21.81 -30.17
C LEU A 454 -6.44 -22.72 -31.26
N PRO A 455 -5.29 -23.39 -31.01
CA PRO A 455 -4.78 -24.41 -31.92
C PRO A 455 -5.83 -25.50 -32.19
N PRO A 456 -5.93 -26.03 -33.41
CA PRO A 456 -6.96 -27.02 -33.78
C PRO A 456 -7.00 -28.24 -32.86
N GLU A 457 -5.84 -28.74 -32.41
CA GLU A 457 -5.75 -29.86 -31.47
C GLU A 457 -6.31 -29.54 -30.07
N ILE A 458 -6.25 -28.27 -29.65
CA ILE A 458 -6.82 -27.84 -28.37
C ILE A 458 -8.31 -27.55 -28.53
N ALA A 459 -8.71 -26.86 -29.61
CA ALA A 459 -10.10 -26.52 -29.91
C ALA A 459 -10.99 -27.77 -30.02
N ALA A 460 -10.49 -28.84 -30.66
CA ALA A 460 -11.22 -30.11 -30.77
C ALA A 460 -11.51 -30.78 -29.40
N GLY A 461 -10.66 -30.52 -28.39
CA GLY A 461 -10.80 -31.06 -27.05
C GLY A 461 -11.83 -30.34 -26.15
N ILE A 462 -12.38 -29.22 -26.61
CA ILE A 462 -13.40 -28.45 -25.88
C ILE A 462 -14.73 -29.21 -25.88
N THR A 463 -15.16 -29.67 -27.06
CA THR A 463 -16.42 -30.40 -27.25
C THR A 463 -16.27 -31.92 -27.10
N ASP A 464 -15.05 -32.46 -27.31
CA ASP A 464 -14.76 -33.89 -27.23
C ASP A 464 -13.58 -34.18 -26.30
N VAL A 465 -13.86 -34.69 -25.10
CA VAL A 465 -12.86 -34.98 -24.07
C VAL A 465 -11.82 -35.98 -24.55
N SER A 466 -12.18 -36.90 -25.45
CA SER A 466 -11.26 -37.92 -25.98
C SER A 466 -10.13 -37.32 -26.83
N LYS A 467 -10.31 -36.07 -27.30
CA LYS A 467 -9.35 -35.34 -28.14
C LYS A 467 -8.46 -34.38 -27.38
N ARG A 468 -8.44 -34.41 -26.03
CA ARG A 468 -7.62 -33.53 -25.17
C ARG A 468 -6.13 -33.91 -25.13
N VAL A 469 -5.52 -34.08 -26.29
CA VAL A 469 -4.10 -34.39 -26.41
C VAL A 469 -3.28 -33.14 -26.12
N GLY A 470 -2.32 -33.23 -25.20
CA GLY A 470 -1.40 -32.12 -24.89
C GLY A 470 -1.97 -31.00 -24.00
N TRP A 471 -3.18 -31.17 -23.44
CA TRP A 471 -3.83 -30.15 -22.61
C TRP A 471 -3.08 -29.78 -21.32
N ASN A 472 -2.21 -30.67 -20.82
CA ASN A 472 -1.38 -30.43 -19.63
C ASN A 472 0.02 -29.87 -19.98
N LYS A 473 0.29 -29.56 -21.25
CA LYS A 473 1.56 -28.95 -21.65
C LYS A 473 1.54 -27.44 -21.37
N PRO A 474 2.68 -26.84 -21.02
CA PRO A 474 2.81 -25.40 -20.88
C PRO A 474 2.37 -24.68 -22.15
N VAL A 475 1.67 -23.57 -21.98
CA VAL A 475 1.16 -22.75 -23.08
C VAL A 475 2.18 -21.69 -23.48
N PRO A 476 2.35 -21.41 -24.79
CA PRO A 476 3.12 -20.27 -25.23
C PRO A 476 2.55 -18.95 -24.65
N PRO A 477 3.41 -17.95 -24.33
CA PRO A 477 2.98 -16.71 -23.66
C PRO A 477 1.94 -15.88 -24.42
N GLU A 478 1.78 -16.16 -25.72
CA GLU A 478 0.83 -15.55 -26.64
C GLU A 478 -0.63 -16.01 -26.43
N TYR A 479 -0.83 -17.10 -25.69
CA TYR A 479 -2.12 -17.70 -25.39
C TYR A 479 -2.39 -17.78 -23.88
N GLY A 480 -1.34 -18.00 -23.08
CA GLY A 480 -1.43 -18.21 -21.64
C GLY A 480 -0.53 -17.30 -20.81
N LEU A 481 -0.92 -17.11 -19.56
CA LEU A 481 -0.16 -16.50 -18.48
C LEU A 481 1.02 -17.41 -18.08
N PRO A 482 2.01 -16.89 -17.31
CA PRO A 482 3.05 -17.70 -16.70
C PRO A 482 2.54 -19.02 -16.12
N THR A 483 3.22 -20.12 -16.44
CA THR A 483 2.96 -21.46 -15.88
C THR A 483 1.61 -22.10 -16.26
N GLU A 484 0.75 -21.42 -17.03
CA GLU A 484 -0.50 -22.01 -17.50
C GLU A 484 -0.27 -23.17 -18.48
N THR A 485 -1.13 -24.15 -18.35
CA THR A 485 -1.36 -25.26 -19.27
C THR A 485 -2.53 -24.96 -20.20
N TRP A 486 -2.64 -25.67 -21.32
CA TRP A 486 -3.73 -25.45 -22.29
C TRP A 486 -5.11 -25.64 -21.66
N ARG A 487 -5.22 -26.55 -20.68
CA ARG A 487 -6.41 -26.71 -19.85
C ARG A 487 -6.77 -25.42 -19.10
N GLU A 488 -5.79 -24.77 -18.46
CA GLU A 488 -6.00 -23.55 -17.68
C GLU A 488 -6.34 -22.37 -18.59
N VAL A 489 -5.70 -22.25 -19.76
CA VAL A 489 -6.05 -21.22 -20.76
C VAL A 489 -7.48 -21.38 -21.27
N VAL A 490 -7.90 -22.61 -21.61
CA VAL A 490 -9.28 -22.87 -22.03
C VAL A 490 -10.26 -22.53 -20.91
N ALA A 491 -9.96 -22.94 -19.66
CA ALA A 491 -10.80 -22.63 -18.51
C ALA A 491 -10.93 -21.12 -18.27
N ARG A 492 -9.82 -20.38 -18.37
CA ARG A 492 -9.79 -18.92 -18.21
C ARG A 492 -10.56 -18.19 -19.31
N ARG A 493 -10.47 -18.64 -20.57
CA ARG A 493 -11.23 -18.05 -21.69
C ARG A 493 -12.71 -18.33 -21.59
N LEU A 494 -13.11 -19.56 -21.25
CA LEU A 494 -14.51 -19.88 -20.97
C LEU A 494 -15.04 -19.04 -19.81
N ARG A 495 -14.23 -18.84 -18.76
CA ARG A 495 -14.57 -17.97 -17.64
C ARG A 495 -14.73 -16.51 -18.07
N TYR A 496 -13.86 -16.00 -18.94
CA TYR A 496 -13.98 -14.67 -19.52
C TYR A 496 -15.29 -14.53 -20.31
N GLU A 497 -15.58 -15.45 -21.24
CA GLU A 497 -16.81 -15.43 -22.04
C GLU A 497 -18.07 -15.50 -21.16
N GLU A 498 -18.05 -16.33 -20.12
CA GLU A 498 -19.12 -16.43 -19.12
C GLU A 498 -19.33 -15.09 -18.42
N ILE A 499 -18.26 -14.50 -17.86
CA ILE A 499 -18.32 -13.24 -17.12
C ILE A 499 -18.76 -12.10 -18.05
N TYR A 500 -18.11 -11.94 -19.19
CA TYR A 500 -18.44 -10.91 -20.18
C TYR A 500 -19.92 -11.01 -20.57
N GLY A 501 -20.39 -12.22 -20.91
CA GLY A 501 -21.79 -12.44 -21.25
C GLY A 501 -22.75 -12.09 -20.12
N LYS A 502 -22.40 -12.37 -18.86
CA LYS A 502 -23.20 -11.98 -17.68
C LYS A 502 -23.28 -10.48 -17.50
N LEU A 503 -22.14 -9.79 -17.66
CA LEU A 503 -22.06 -8.34 -17.58
C LEU A 503 -22.88 -7.70 -18.71
N SER A 504 -22.68 -8.08 -19.97
CA SER A 504 -23.40 -7.51 -21.13
C SER A 504 -24.91 -7.77 -21.11
N ARG A 505 -25.39 -8.83 -20.43
CA ARG A 505 -26.84 -9.10 -20.28
C ARG A 505 -27.44 -8.44 -19.02
N GLY A 506 -26.63 -7.72 -18.24
CA GLY A 506 -27.07 -7.10 -17.00
C GLY A 506 -27.52 -8.11 -15.95
N GLU A 507 -26.88 -9.28 -15.88
CA GLU A 507 -27.17 -10.31 -14.87
C GLU A 507 -26.51 -10.03 -13.52
N VAL A 508 -25.46 -9.20 -13.51
CA VAL A 508 -24.76 -8.75 -12.30
C VAL A 508 -25.48 -7.54 -11.72
N ARG A 509 -26.09 -7.68 -10.55
CA ARG A 509 -26.99 -6.65 -9.96
C ARG A 509 -26.84 -6.46 -8.45
N ASP A 510 -25.85 -7.10 -7.86
CA ASP A 510 -25.52 -6.97 -6.45
C ASP A 510 -24.02 -6.81 -6.27
N ILE A 511 -23.60 -6.10 -5.21
CA ILE A 511 -22.17 -5.87 -4.96
C ILE A 511 -21.44 -7.18 -4.66
N ASN A 512 -22.14 -8.16 -4.06
CA ASN A 512 -21.59 -9.49 -3.77
C ASN A 512 -21.39 -10.33 -5.04
N ASP A 513 -22.06 -9.99 -6.15
CA ASP A 513 -21.81 -10.64 -7.43
C ASP A 513 -20.39 -10.31 -7.93
N LEU A 514 -19.90 -9.07 -7.73
CA LEU A 514 -18.55 -8.68 -8.12
C LEU A 514 -17.48 -9.50 -7.39
N ILE A 515 -17.72 -9.85 -6.13
CA ILE A 515 -16.87 -10.75 -5.35
C ILE A 515 -16.95 -12.18 -5.92
N THR A 516 -18.17 -12.67 -6.15
CA THR A 516 -18.43 -14.02 -6.68
C THR A 516 -17.78 -14.26 -8.03
N TYR A 517 -17.80 -13.24 -8.89
CA TYR A 517 -17.19 -13.28 -10.22
C TYR A 517 -15.72 -12.83 -10.25
N ASN A 518 -15.17 -12.40 -9.10
CA ASN A 518 -13.82 -11.86 -8.94
C ASN A 518 -13.53 -10.74 -9.95
N LEU A 519 -14.37 -9.71 -9.92
CA LEU A 519 -14.26 -8.49 -10.72
C LEU A 519 -13.44 -7.42 -9.98
N ASP A 520 -13.02 -6.40 -10.72
CA ASP A 520 -12.35 -5.22 -10.16
C ASP A 520 -13.36 -4.31 -9.46
N ILE A 521 -13.68 -4.69 -8.22
CA ILE A 521 -14.63 -3.99 -7.35
C ILE A 521 -14.15 -2.59 -6.95
N CYS A 522 -12.83 -2.35 -6.91
CA CYS A 522 -12.28 -1.03 -6.63
C CYS A 522 -12.54 -0.09 -7.80
N GLN A 523 -12.21 -0.51 -9.03
CA GLN A 523 -12.47 0.28 -10.23
C GLN A 523 -13.96 0.57 -10.38
N PHE A 524 -14.83 -0.41 -10.14
CA PHE A 524 -16.28 -0.22 -10.15
C PHE A 524 -16.74 0.82 -9.13
N ALA A 525 -16.25 0.75 -7.89
CA ALA A 525 -16.62 1.71 -6.85
C ALA A 525 -16.21 3.15 -7.21
N GLU A 526 -14.99 3.33 -7.73
CA GLU A 526 -14.49 4.64 -8.15
C GLU A 526 -15.31 5.22 -9.31
N ASP A 527 -15.62 4.41 -10.32
CA ASP A 527 -16.43 4.85 -11.47
C ASP A 527 -17.86 5.20 -11.06
N VAL A 528 -18.49 4.38 -10.22
CA VAL A 528 -19.83 4.68 -9.68
C VAL A 528 -19.87 6.03 -8.97
N ILE A 529 -18.81 6.37 -8.22
CA ILE A 529 -18.71 7.66 -7.52
C ILE A 529 -18.40 8.79 -8.50
N ARG A 530 -17.45 8.62 -9.43
CA ARG A 530 -17.05 9.66 -10.39
C ARG A 530 -18.12 9.98 -11.42
N ASP A 531 -18.89 8.98 -11.83
CA ASP A 531 -19.88 9.11 -12.90
C ASP A 531 -21.30 9.26 -12.37
N CYS A 532 -21.50 9.41 -11.04
CA CYS A 532 -22.85 9.58 -10.51
C CYS A 532 -23.49 10.88 -11.02
N GLU A 533 -24.66 10.77 -11.67
CA GLU A 533 -25.42 11.92 -12.16
C GLU A 533 -26.11 12.69 -11.02
N GLY A 534 -26.57 11.97 -9.99
CA GLY A 534 -27.32 12.52 -8.87
C GLY A 534 -26.42 12.88 -7.68
N PRO A 535 -26.51 14.11 -7.12
CA PRO A 535 -25.71 14.50 -5.96
C PRO A 535 -26.09 13.73 -4.68
N GLU A 536 -27.28 13.12 -4.62
CA GLU A 536 -27.73 12.29 -3.52
C GLU A 536 -26.92 11.00 -3.38
N LEU A 537 -26.50 10.40 -4.51
CA LEU A 537 -25.65 9.21 -4.49
C LEU A 537 -24.25 9.55 -3.98
N LEU A 538 -23.68 10.64 -4.47
CA LEU A 538 -22.39 11.17 -3.98
C LEU A 538 -22.43 11.45 -2.48
N ARG A 539 -23.48 12.11 -1.98
CA ARG A 539 -23.67 12.35 -0.53
C ARG A 539 -23.79 11.06 0.27
N ALA A 540 -24.46 10.05 -0.29
CA ALA A 540 -24.61 8.77 0.36
C ALA A 540 -23.25 8.06 0.52
N PHE A 541 -22.42 8.05 -0.54
CA PHE A 541 -21.05 7.52 -0.48
C PHE A 541 -20.14 8.34 0.43
N TRP A 542 -20.12 9.67 0.29
CA TRP A 542 -19.33 10.54 1.16
C TRP A 542 -19.62 10.27 2.64
N HIS A 543 -20.90 10.24 3.02
CA HIS A 543 -21.28 9.91 4.39
C HIS A 543 -20.87 8.49 4.78
N ALA A 544 -21.07 7.49 3.91
CA ALA A 544 -20.70 6.11 4.22
C ALA A 544 -19.18 6.00 4.49
N ILE A 545 -18.37 6.64 3.66
CA ILE A 545 -16.91 6.69 3.79
C ILE A 545 -16.49 7.45 5.05
N GLU A 546 -17.11 8.61 5.34
CA GLU A 546 -16.79 9.40 6.54
C GLU A 546 -17.16 8.70 7.86
N SER A 547 -18.15 7.82 7.83
CA SER A 547 -18.69 7.18 9.04
C SER A 547 -18.26 5.72 9.26
N VAL A 548 -17.64 5.06 8.28
CA VAL A 548 -17.24 3.65 8.43
C VAL A 548 -16.15 3.51 9.48
N THR A 549 -16.23 2.49 10.34
CA THR A 549 -15.15 2.15 11.27
C THR A 549 -14.59 0.77 10.94
N ILE A 550 -13.27 0.67 10.86
CA ILE A 550 -12.53 -0.51 10.44
C ILE A 550 -11.61 -0.90 11.60
N LEU A 551 -11.87 -2.07 12.18
CA LEU A 551 -11.08 -2.63 13.27
C LEU A 551 -10.22 -3.79 12.78
N ASP A 552 -8.90 -3.69 12.97
CA ASP A 552 -8.00 -4.83 12.94
C ASP A 552 -7.66 -5.26 14.38
N PRO A 553 -8.20 -6.40 14.87
CA PRO A 553 -8.04 -6.84 16.25
C PRO A 553 -6.68 -7.49 16.56
N THR A 554 -5.81 -7.64 15.56
CA THR A 554 -4.43 -8.14 15.69
C THR A 554 -3.55 -7.41 14.68
N CYS A 555 -3.49 -6.09 14.83
CA CYS A 555 -3.03 -5.22 13.75
C CYS A 555 -1.54 -5.29 13.45
N GLY A 556 -0.74 -5.81 14.39
CA GLY A 556 0.71 -5.78 14.32
C GLY A 556 1.19 -4.36 13.98
N SER A 557 2.05 -4.27 12.96
CA SER A 557 2.56 -3.00 12.42
C SER A 557 1.60 -2.30 11.44
N GLY A 558 0.38 -2.80 11.23
CA GLY A 558 -0.70 -2.09 10.55
C GLY A 558 -1.04 -2.54 9.11
N ALA A 559 -0.65 -3.73 8.64
CA ALA A 559 -0.80 -4.12 7.23
C ALA A 559 -2.23 -4.01 6.68
N PHE A 560 -3.25 -4.49 7.42
CA PHE A 560 -4.65 -4.34 7.00
C PHE A 560 -5.15 -2.89 7.12
N LEU A 561 -4.66 -2.14 8.12
CA LEU A 561 -5.01 -0.73 8.28
C LEU A 561 -4.51 0.12 7.12
N PHE A 562 -3.31 -0.15 6.61
CA PHE A 562 -2.78 0.49 5.40
C PHE A 562 -3.54 0.04 4.13
N ALA A 563 -3.91 -1.23 4.03
CA ALA A 563 -4.76 -1.69 2.93
C ALA A 563 -6.12 -0.98 2.94
N ALA A 564 -6.73 -0.81 4.12
CA ALA A 564 -7.96 -0.05 4.29
C ALA A 564 -7.76 1.44 3.96
N LEU A 565 -6.66 2.04 4.41
CA LEU A 565 -6.29 3.42 4.13
C LEU A 565 -6.23 3.70 2.63
N ASN A 566 -5.55 2.83 1.87
CA ASN A 566 -5.40 2.99 0.41
C ASN A 566 -6.74 2.86 -0.33
N ILE A 567 -7.63 1.96 0.13
CA ILE A 567 -8.98 1.82 -0.45
C ILE A 567 -9.81 3.06 -0.15
N LEU A 568 -9.81 3.53 1.10
CA LEU A 568 -10.59 4.73 1.46
C LEU A 568 -10.02 5.99 0.80
N GLU A 569 -8.70 6.10 0.64
CA GLU A 569 -8.05 7.21 -0.09
C GLU A 569 -8.65 7.34 -1.48
N SER A 570 -8.67 6.26 -2.27
CA SER A 570 -9.14 6.35 -3.66
C SER A 570 -10.62 6.73 -3.76
N LEU A 571 -11.44 6.25 -2.82
CA LEU A 571 -12.87 6.59 -2.76
C LEU A 571 -13.12 8.03 -2.28
N TYR A 572 -12.35 8.52 -1.30
CA TYR A 572 -12.38 9.93 -0.88
C TYR A 572 -12.02 10.85 -2.05
N GLU A 573 -10.94 10.52 -2.77
CA GLU A 573 -10.49 11.27 -3.95
C GLU A 573 -11.56 11.26 -5.05
N ALA A 574 -12.18 10.11 -5.33
CA ALA A 574 -13.29 10.02 -6.29
C ALA A 574 -14.46 10.93 -5.88
N CYS A 575 -14.82 10.97 -4.60
CA CYS A 575 -15.88 11.86 -4.12
C CYS A 575 -15.53 13.34 -4.30
N LEU A 576 -14.31 13.74 -3.92
CA LEU A 576 -13.86 15.13 -4.02
C LEU A 576 -13.78 15.60 -5.48
N ASP A 577 -13.30 14.75 -6.40
CA ASP A 577 -13.30 15.04 -7.84
C ASP A 577 -14.73 15.26 -8.34
N ARG A 578 -15.67 14.40 -7.94
CA ARG A 578 -17.06 14.55 -8.37
C ARG A 578 -17.76 15.75 -7.74
N MET A 579 -17.42 16.12 -6.51
CA MET A 579 -17.89 17.37 -5.88
C MET A 579 -17.46 18.60 -6.67
N HIS A 580 -16.19 18.67 -7.09
CA HIS A 580 -15.69 19.73 -7.96
C HIS A 580 -16.44 19.76 -9.29
N ALA A 581 -16.59 18.61 -9.96
CA ALA A 581 -17.29 18.52 -11.23
C ALA A 581 -18.74 19.04 -11.14
N PHE A 582 -19.48 18.73 -10.06
CA PHE A 582 -20.83 19.27 -9.85
C PHE A 582 -20.87 20.80 -9.72
N LEU A 583 -19.83 21.40 -9.11
CA LEU A 583 -19.73 22.86 -8.98
C LEU A 583 -19.37 23.50 -10.32
N ASP A 584 -18.41 22.93 -11.05
CA ASP A 584 -18.02 23.38 -12.38
C ASP A 584 -19.22 23.33 -13.34
N GLU A 585 -19.93 22.20 -13.41
CA GLU A 585 -21.14 22.03 -14.22
C GLU A 585 -22.20 23.09 -13.88
N LEU A 586 -22.37 23.41 -12.59
CA LEU A 586 -23.32 24.44 -12.15
C LEU A 586 -22.90 25.83 -12.66
N GLU A 587 -21.62 26.18 -12.56
CA GLU A 587 -21.09 27.44 -13.06
C GLU A 587 -21.19 27.56 -14.58
N TYR A 588 -20.82 26.50 -15.32
CA TYR A 588 -20.88 26.47 -16.79
C TYR A 588 -22.31 26.49 -17.34
N SER A 589 -23.27 25.90 -16.62
CA SER A 589 -24.67 25.86 -17.07
C SER A 589 -25.29 27.25 -17.24
N GLY A 590 -24.82 28.24 -16.48
CA GLY A 590 -25.39 29.59 -16.44
C GLY A 590 -26.85 29.63 -15.96
N GLU A 591 -27.39 28.52 -15.47
CA GLU A 591 -28.78 28.42 -15.04
C GLU A 591 -29.01 29.19 -13.74
N ARG A 592 -30.20 29.81 -13.60
CA ARG A 592 -30.59 30.41 -12.32
C ARG A 592 -30.84 29.31 -11.29
N HIS A 593 -29.91 29.16 -10.36
CA HIS A 593 -30.03 28.26 -9.22
C HIS A 593 -30.14 29.04 -7.90
N ARG A 594 -30.56 28.34 -6.84
CA ARG A 594 -30.50 28.91 -5.48
C ARG A 594 -29.03 29.10 -5.06
N PRO A 595 -28.67 30.20 -4.38
CA PRO A 595 -27.30 30.43 -3.89
C PRO A 595 -26.78 29.30 -2.99
N GLU A 596 -27.66 28.55 -2.34
CA GLU A 596 -27.33 27.48 -1.39
C GLU A 596 -27.14 26.11 -2.06
N LYS A 597 -27.38 25.99 -3.38
CA LYS A 597 -27.18 24.72 -4.12
C LYS A 597 -25.71 24.30 -3.99
N TYR A 598 -25.48 23.05 -3.56
CA TYR A 598 -24.14 22.49 -3.28
C TYR A 598 -23.32 23.28 -2.25
N SER A 599 -23.97 23.99 -1.33
CA SER A 599 -23.27 24.67 -0.22
C SER A 599 -22.55 23.69 0.71
N ASP A 600 -23.03 22.45 0.82
CA ASP A 600 -22.36 21.36 1.50
C ASP A 600 -21.05 20.96 0.82
N PHE A 601 -21.05 20.82 -0.52
CA PHE A 601 -19.83 20.51 -1.28
C PHE A 601 -18.80 21.63 -1.16
N ARG A 602 -19.22 22.89 -1.31
CA ARG A 602 -18.32 24.06 -1.13
C ARG A 602 -17.66 24.07 0.25
N LYS A 603 -18.42 23.83 1.32
CA LYS A 603 -17.86 23.76 2.68
C LYS A 603 -16.83 22.64 2.85
N ILE A 604 -17.07 21.49 2.23
CA ILE A 604 -16.12 20.36 2.26
C ILE A 604 -14.84 20.75 1.53
N LEU A 605 -14.95 21.29 0.32
CA LEU A 605 -13.81 21.68 -0.50
C LEU A 605 -13.01 22.84 0.13
N GLU A 606 -13.68 23.87 0.66
CA GLU A 606 -13.04 24.95 1.43
C GLU A 606 -12.27 24.40 2.64
N ARG A 607 -12.81 23.38 3.32
CA ARG A 607 -12.10 22.70 4.40
C ARG A 607 -10.87 21.97 3.89
N VAL A 608 -10.96 21.24 2.76
CA VAL A 608 -9.83 20.55 2.13
C VAL A 608 -8.72 21.52 1.75
N GLU A 609 -9.07 22.66 1.17
CA GLU A 609 -8.13 23.74 0.79
C GLU A 609 -7.43 24.38 2.00
N GLY A 610 -8.02 24.29 3.18
CA GLY A 610 -7.41 24.76 4.43
C GLY A 610 -6.29 23.87 4.97
N HIS A 611 -6.08 22.68 4.39
CA HIS A 611 -5.03 21.73 4.79
C HIS A 611 -3.80 21.81 3.87
N PRO A 612 -2.62 21.33 4.29
CA PRO A 612 -1.35 21.39 3.54
C PRO A 612 -1.43 20.79 2.14
N SER A 613 -2.24 19.74 2.01
CA SER A 613 -2.59 19.16 0.73
C SER A 613 -3.91 18.40 0.85
N ARG A 614 -4.57 18.20 -0.29
CA ARG A 614 -5.76 17.36 -0.39
C ARG A 614 -5.52 15.94 0.17
N LYS A 615 -4.38 15.33 -0.17
CA LYS A 615 -3.97 14.02 0.38
C LYS A 615 -3.76 14.05 1.89
N TYR A 616 -3.18 15.12 2.43
CA TYR A 616 -3.04 15.28 3.88
C TYR A 616 -4.41 15.27 4.57
N PHE A 617 -5.38 16.03 4.07
CA PHE A 617 -6.76 16.03 4.60
C PHE A 617 -7.40 14.64 4.56
N VAL A 618 -7.29 13.94 3.43
CA VAL A 618 -7.85 12.60 3.25
C VAL A 618 -7.24 11.61 4.23
N PHE A 619 -5.90 11.53 4.31
CA PHE A 619 -5.22 10.64 5.26
C PHE A 619 -5.52 11.00 6.71
N LYS A 620 -5.54 12.29 7.06
CA LYS A 620 -5.87 12.72 8.42
C LYS A 620 -7.28 12.30 8.81
N SER A 621 -8.25 12.47 7.90
CA SER A 621 -9.63 12.05 8.11
C SER A 621 -9.74 10.53 8.30
N ILE A 622 -9.07 9.75 7.44
CA ILE A 622 -9.08 8.28 7.51
C ILE A 622 -8.48 7.77 8.83
N VAL A 623 -7.31 8.29 9.19
CA VAL A 623 -6.56 7.87 10.37
C VAL A 623 -7.32 8.16 11.67
N ILE A 624 -8.04 9.27 11.75
CA ILE A 624 -8.80 9.65 12.96
C ILE A 624 -10.15 8.94 13.04
N ASN A 625 -10.89 8.88 11.93
CA ASN A 625 -12.30 8.49 11.94
C ASN A 625 -12.52 7.01 11.62
N ASN A 626 -11.70 6.43 10.75
CA ASN A 626 -11.98 5.13 10.15
C ASN A 626 -11.12 4.01 10.71
N LEU A 627 -9.84 4.24 11.03
CA LEU A 627 -8.91 3.17 11.37
C LEU A 627 -8.82 2.93 12.88
N PHE A 628 -9.01 1.66 13.28
CA PHE A 628 -8.88 1.17 14.63
C PHE A 628 -8.05 -0.12 14.65
N GLY A 629 -7.12 -0.24 15.58
CA GLY A 629 -6.19 -1.35 15.65
C GLY A 629 -5.92 -1.77 17.08
N VAL A 630 -5.88 -3.06 17.33
CA VAL A 630 -5.41 -3.61 18.60
C VAL A 630 -4.37 -4.68 18.35
N ASP A 631 -3.31 -4.69 19.12
CA ASP A 631 -2.35 -5.80 19.14
C ASP A 631 -1.87 -6.08 20.57
N ILE A 632 -1.44 -7.31 20.84
CA ILE A 632 -0.93 -7.67 22.16
C ILE A 632 0.49 -7.16 22.39
N MET A 633 1.26 -6.91 21.32
CA MET A 633 2.64 -6.43 21.39
C MET A 633 2.69 -4.90 21.32
N ASP A 634 3.12 -4.28 22.41
CA ASP A 634 3.30 -2.83 22.49
C ASP A 634 4.22 -2.30 21.39
N GLU A 635 5.30 -3.02 21.07
CA GLU A 635 6.25 -2.59 20.03
C GLU A 635 5.60 -2.53 18.64
N ALA A 636 4.71 -3.47 18.33
CA ALA A 636 4.02 -3.49 17.03
C ALA A 636 3.04 -2.32 16.90
N VAL A 637 2.30 -2.03 17.97
CA VAL A 637 1.41 -0.87 18.08
C VAL A 637 2.17 0.43 17.86
N GLU A 638 3.33 0.60 18.50
CA GLU A 638 4.13 1.81 18.36
C GLU A 638 4.71 1.96 16.94
N ILE A 639 5.07 0.86 16.27
CA ILE A 639 5.44 0.88 14.85
C ILE A 639 4.25 1.24 13.95
N CYS A 640 3.06 0.70 14.23
CA CYS A 640 1.86 1.05 13.47
C CYS A 640 1.58 2.55 13.56
N LYS A 641 1.61 3.13 14.77
CA LYS A 641 1.45 4.58 14.98
C LYS A 641 2.52 5.38 14.24
N LEU A 642 3.79 4.99 14.36
CA LEU A 642 4.90 5.62 13.65
C LEU A 642 4.64 5.67 12.14
N ARG A 643 4.26 4.55 11.52
CA ARG A 643 4.00 4.49 10.08
C ARG A 643 2.85 5.40 9.66
N LEU A 644 1.75 5.43 10.41
CA LEU A 644 0.60 6.30 10.11
C LEU A 644 1.01 7.78 10.17
N PHE A 645 1.83 8.16 11.16
CA PHE A 645 2.36 9.52 11.24
C PHE A 645 3.32 9.85 10.10
N LEU A 646 4.22 8.92 9.72
CA LEU A 646 5.12 9.14 8.59
C LEU A 646 4.33 9.31 7.28
N LYS A 647 3.26 8.54 7.07
CA LYS A 647 2.36 8.65 5.90
C LYS A 647 1.74 10.05 5.80
N LEU A 648 1.35 10.65 6.93
CA LEU A 648 0.83 12.02 7.00
C LEU A 648 1.90 13.07 6.67
N VAL A 649 3.04 13.03 7.37
CA VAL A 649 4.12 14.03 7.20
C VAL A 649 4.78 13.94 5.82
N ALA A 650 4.70 12.78 5.17
CA ALA A 650 5.11 12.62 3.77
C ALA A 650 4.37 13.58 2.82
N GLN A 651 3.11 13.94 3.13
CA GLN A 651 2.26 14.80 2.28
C GLN A 651 2.49 16.31 2.46
N VAL A 652 3.46 16.70 3.30
CA VAL A 652 3.74 18.11 3.61
C VAL A 652 5.04 18.55 2.96
N GLU A 653 5.09 19.66 2.22
CA GLU A 653 6.32 20.10 1.54
C GLU A 653 7.20 21.00 2.41
N HIS A 654 6.60 21.98 3.09
CA HIS A 654 7.30 22.96 3.91
C HIS A 654 7.00 22.78 5.41
N VAL A 655 7.94 23.19 6.27
CA VAL A 655 7.83 22.99 7.73
C VAL A 655 6.68 23.82 8.33
N GLU A 656 6.39 24.96 7.72
CA GLU A 656 5.33 25.90 8.09
C GLU A 656 3.94 25.32 7.87
N ASP A 657 3.82 24.40 6.92
CA ASP A 657 2.58 23.73 6.57
C ASP A 657 2.35 22.49 7.44
N ILE A 658 3.24 22.15 8.36
CA ILE A 658 3.02 20.99 9.24
C ILE A 658 1.93 21.32 10.23
N GLU A 659 0.78 20.68 10.04
CA GLU A 659 -0.28 20.68 11.04
C GLU A 659 0.06 19.82 12.26
N PRO A 660 -0.56 20.12 13.42
CA PRO A 660 -0.47 19.27 14.58
C PRO A 660 -0.91 17.83 14.24
N LEU A 661 -0.09 16.83 14.61
CA LEU A 661 -0.37 15.43 14.32
C LEU A 661 -1.64 14.98 15.07
N PRO A 662 -2.43 14.06 14.46
CA PRO A 662 -3.58 13.51 15.14
C PRO A 662 -3.16 12.66 16.35
N ASP A 663 -3.97 12.70 17.39
CA ASP A 663 -3.91 11.80 18.52
C ASP A 663 -4.72 10.53 18.25
N ILE A 664 -4.00 9.46 17.95
CA ILE A 664 -4.54 8.14 17.61
C ILE A 664 -4.37 7.12 18.75
N ASP A 665 -4.04 7.57 19.97
CA ASP A 665 -3.84 6.64 21.11
C ASP A 665 -5.11 5.87 21.48
N PHE A 666 -6.28 6.39 21.13
CA PHE A 666 -7.56 5.71 21.34
C PHE A 666 -7.98 4.85 20.14
N ASN A 667 -7.34 5.05 18.98
CA ASN A 667 -7.60 4.31 17.76
C ASN A 667 -6.72 3.06 17.69
N ILE A 668 -5.42 3.21 17.98
CA ILE A 668 -4.44 2.11 17.93
C ILE A 668 -3.93 1.83 19.34
N ARG A 669 -4.23 0.65 19.87
CA ARG A 669 -3.98 0.30 21.28
C ARG A 669 -3.29 -1.04 21.45
N ALA A 670 -2.45 -1.13 22.47
CA ALA A 670 -2.01 -2.42 22.98
C ALA A 670 -3.13 -3.04 23.83
N GLY A 671 -3.40 -4.33 23.64
CA GLY A 671 -4.43 -5.04 24.38
C GLY A 671 -4.73 -6.44 23.86
N ASN A 672 -5.40 -7.24 24.68
CA ASN A 672 -5.87 -8.57 24.30
C ASN A 672 -7.33 -8.47 23.80
N THR A 673 -7.54 -8.63 22.50
CA THR A 673 -8.88 -8.55 21.89
C THR A 673 -9.83 -9.69 22.25
N LEU A 674 -9.31 -10.77 22.84
CA LEU A 674 -10.12 -11.90 23.32
C LEU A 674 -10.66 -11.69 24.74
N VAL A 675 -10.18 -10.67 25.45
CA VAL A 675 -10.52 -10.42 26.87
C VAL A 675 -11.15 -9.04 27.02
N GLY A 676 -12.35 -8.99 27.60
CA GLY A 676 -13.07 -7.74 27.87
C GLY A 676 -14.51 -7.77 27.37
N PHE A 677 -15.23 -6.67 27.62
CA PHE A 677 -16.59 -6.48 27.14
C PHE A 677 -16.58 -5.65 25.84
N VAL A 678 -17.21 -6.15 24.78
CA VAL A 678 -17.31 -5.46 23.48
C VAL A 678 -18.68 -4.82 23.25
N ALA A 679 -19.66 -5.10 24.12
CA ALA A 679 -21.00 -4.52 24.04
C ALA A 679 -21.63 -4.36 25.43
N LEU A 680 -22.46 -3.33 25.60
CA LEU A 680 -23.23 -3.10 26.84
C LEU A 680 -24.06 -4.32 27.25
N GLU A 681 -24.58 -5.08 26.29
CA GLU A 681 -25.35 -6.30 26.56
C GLU A 681 -24.54 -7.39 27.28
N GLN A 682 -23.23 -7.48 27.02
CA GLN A 682 -22.35 -8.42 27.74
C GLN A 682 -22.18 -7.99 29.20
N ILE A 683 -22.01 -6.68 29.44
CA ILE A 683 -21.93 -6.12 30.79
C ILE A 683 -23.23 -6.36 31.55
N LYS A 684 -24.39 -6.10 30.91
CA LYS A 684 -25.71 -6.40 31.49
C LYS A 684 -25.81 -7.89 31.86
N LYS A 685 -25.36 -8.79 30.99
CA LYS A 685 -25.35 -10.22 31.28
C LYS A 685 -24.45 -10.57 32.46
N ALA A 686 -23.24 -10.02 32.53
CA ALA A 686 -22.31 -10.25 33.63
C ALA A 686 -22.87 -9.78 34.99
N ILE A 687 -23.61 -8.67 35.02
CA ILE A 687 -24.26 -8.16 36.24
C ILE A 687 -25.48 -9.00 36.63
N THR A 688 -26.24 -9.47 35.64
CA THR A 688 -27.54 -10.14 35.85
C THR A 688 -27.47 -11.66 35.97
N THR A 689 -26.27 -12.26 35.90
CA THR A 689 -26.08 -13.70 35.99
C THR A 689 -25.13 -14.08 37.12
N GLU A 690 -25.37 -15.22 37.75
CA GLU A 690 -24.50 -15.79 38.79
C GLU A 690 -24.08 -17.21 38.37
N LYS A 691 -22.81 -17.56 38.64
CA LYS A 691 -22.31 -18.93 38.49
C LYS A 691 -22.51 -19.70 39.80
N LYS A 692 -23.32 -20.76 39.79
CA LYS A 692 -23.41 -21.76 40.87
C LYS A 692 -22.87 -23.10 40.37
N GLY A 693 -21.60 -23.39 40.68
CA GLY A 693 -20.91 -24.56 40.15
C GLY A 693 -20.68 -24.42 38.63
N GLN A 694 -21.01 -25.45 37.85
CA GLN A 694 -20.92 -25.42 36.38
C GLN A 694 -22.14 -24.79 35.68
N VAL A 695 -23.14 -24.32 36.44
CA VAL A 695 -24.42 -23.83 35.90
C VAL A 695 -24.53 -22.31 36.08
N THR A 696 -24.78 -21.60 34.97
CA THR A 696 -25.08 -20.16 34.96
C THR A 696 -26.59 -19.96 35.10
N GLN A 697 -27.04 -19.22 36.11
CA GLN A 697 -28.45 -18.88 36.31
C GLN A 697 -28.64 -17.36 36.36
N LYS A 698 -29.84 -16.87 35.97
CA LYS A 698 -30.21 -15.47 36.17
C LYS A 698 -30.25 -15.16 37.66
N LYS A 699 -29.54 -14.11 38.06
CA LYS A 699 -29.57 -13.53 39.39
C LYS A 699 -30.96 -12.96 39.67
N LEU A 700 -31.40 -13.05 40.93
CA LEU A 700 -32.55 -12.27 41.37
C LEU A 700 -32.10 -10.81 41.49
N LEU A 701 -32.47 -9.98 40.52
CA LEU A 701 -32.03 -8.58 40.44
C LEU A 701 -32.53 -7.78 41.64
N GLN A 702 -31.60 -7.17 42.35
CA GLN A 702 -31.90 -6.23 43.42
C GLN A 702 -31.91 -4.80 42.87
N THR A 703 -32.51 -3.85 43.61
CA THR A 703 -32.53 -2.43 43.24
C THR A 703 -31.12 -1.90 42.96
N GLU A 704 -30.13 -2.34 43.73
CA GLU A 704 -28.72 -1.96 43.58
C GLU A 704 -28.10 -2.42 42.24
N ASP A 705 -28.50 -3.59 41.72
CA ASP A 705 -28.03 -4.09 40.42
C ASP A 705 -28.56 -3.20 39.29
N ILE A 706 -29.83 -2.79 39.38
CA ILE A 706 -30.49 -1.90 38.39
C ILE A 706 -29.85 -0.51 38.40
N ASP A 707 -29.59 0.05 39.58
CA ASP A 707 -28.94 1.36 39.72
C ASP A 707 -27.49 1.33 39.23
N THR A 708 -26.79 0.22 39.44
CA THR A 708 -25.45 0.02 38.90
C THR A 708 -25.44 -0.04 37.37
N MET A 709 -26.39 -0.75 36.76
CA MET A 709 -26.52 -0.79 35.29
C MET A 709 -26.78 0.61 34.71
N LYS A 710 -27.67 1.40 35.31
CA LYS A 710 -27.93 2.78 34.88
C LYS A 710 -26.68 3.65 34.99
N ARG A 711 -25.96 3.56 36.11
CA ARG A 711 -24.71 4.30 36.31
C ARG A 711 -23.65 3.95 35.26
N ILE A 712 -23.49 2.67 34.93
CA ILE A 712 -22.55 2.21 33.90
C ILE A 712 -22.96 2.74 32.52
N ASP A 713 -24.25 2.66 32.17
CA ASP A 713 -24.78 3.16 30.90
C ASP A 713 -24.57 4.69 30.77
N GLU A 714 -24.86 5.46 31.82
CA GLU A 714 -24.61 6.91 31.85
C GLU A 714 -23.11 7.24 31.70
N LYS A 715 -22.23 6.51 32.39
CA LYS A 715 -20.78 6.68 32.26
C LYS A 715 -20.30 6.37 30.84
N ALA A 716 -20.76 5.26 30.26
CA ALA A 716 -20.41 4.86 28.90
C ALA A 716 -20.86 5.90 27.86
N GLN A 717 -22.11 6.38 27.95
CA GLN A 717 -22.63 7.43 27.05
C GLN A 717 -21.87 8.75 27.19
N ASN A 718 -21.49 9.12 28.42
CA ASN A 718 -20.69 10.34 28.65
C ASN A 718 -19.28 10.21 28.06
N ILE A 719 -18.66 9.04 28.16
CA ILE A 719 -17.35 8.76 27.55
C ILE A 719 -17.46 8.79 26.02
N ASP A 720 -18.50 8.17 25.44
CA ASP A 720 -18.72 8.15 24.00
C ASP A 720 -18.88 9.56 23.43
N ARG A 721 -19.67 10.43 24.10
CA ARG A 721 -19.79 11.85 23.73
C ARG A 721 -18.47 12.60 23.81
N LEU A 722 -17.70 12.39 24.88
CA LEU A 722 -16.39 13.02 25.03
C LEU A 722 -15.40 12.55 23.97
N PHE A 723 -15.43 11.26 23.64
CA PHE A 723 -14.59 10.71 22.59
C PHE A 723 -14.97 11.24 21.21
N ALA A 724 -16.28 11.37 20.92
CA ALA A 724 -16.75 11.99 19.70
C ALA A 724 -16.30 13.45 19.59
N LEU A 725 -16.41 14.24 20.66
CA LEU A 725 -15.91 15.61 20.71
C LEU A 725 -14.40 15.67 20.50
N PHE A 726 -13.65 14.78 21.16
CA PHE A 726 -12.20 14.66 21.03
C PHE A 726 -11.78 14.36 19.59
N ARG A 727 -12.51 13.52 18.84
CA ARG A 727 -12.24 13.29 17.41
C ARG A 727 -12.61 14.48 16.55
N GLN A 728 -13.78 15.09 16.81
CA GLN A 728 -14.26 16.24 16.06
C GLN A 728 -13.25 17.39 16.12
N GLN A 729 -12.74 17.71 17.32
CA GLN A 729 -11.72 18.74 17.53
C GLN A 729 -10.43 18.51 16.74
N GLN A 730 -10.07 17.28 16.38
CA GLN A 730 -8.84 17.01 15.62
C GLN A 730 -9.03 17.12 14.12
N THR A 731 -10.27 17.01 13.66
CA THR A 731 -10.60 17.03 12.23
C THR A 731 -11.08 18.41 11.78
N GLU A 732 -11.67 19.21 12.67
CA GLU A 732 -12.12 20.56 12.37
C GLU A 732 -10.97 21.56 12.20
N LEU A 733 -11.13 22.51 11.27
CA LEU A 733 -10.13 23.54 10.98
C LEU A 733 -9.99 24.47 12.20
N GLY A 734 -8.77 24.57 12.74
CA GLY A 734 -8.51 25.32 13.97
C GLY A 734 -8.95 24.64 15.26
N GLY A 735 -9.43 23.39 15.18
CA GLY A 735 -9.67 22.56 16.35
C GLY A 735 -8.34 22.12 16.98
N GLU A 736 -8.25 22.26 18.29
CA GLU A 736 -7.10 21.85 19.08
C GLU A 736 -7.54 20.83 20.11
N VAL A 737 -6.83 19.71 20.15
CA VAL A 737 -6.90 18.77 21.26
C VAL A 737 -5.75 19.09 22.20
N THR A 738 -6.09 19.41 23.45
CA THR A 738 -5.07 19.66 24.47
C THR A 738 -4.69 18.37 25.18
N THR A 739 -3.51 18.38 25.82
CA THR A 739 -3.13 17.31 26.75
C THR A 739 -4.16 17.10 27.87
N ALA A 740 -4.84 18.16 28.29
CA ALA A 740 -5.86 18.10 29.34
C ALA A 740 -7.11 17.33 28.87
N ASP A 741 -7.55 17.55 27.62
CA ASP A 741 -8.70 16.83 27.03
C ASP A 741 -8.43 15.32 26.99
N LYS A 742 -7.23 14.95 26.56
CA LYS A 742 -6.77 13.55 26.54
C LYS A 742 -6.72 12.94 27.95
N GLN A 743 -6.15 13.67 28.91
CA GLN A 743 -6.04 13.20 30.30
C GLN A 743 -7.41 13.02 30.95
N GLU A 744 -8.35 13.93 30.70
CA GLU A 744 -9.73 13.79 31.19
C GLU A 744 -10.42 12.57 30.59
N LEU A 745 -10.26 12.33 29.29
CA LEU A 745 -10.81 11.14 28.63
C LEU A 745 -10.19 9.85 29.18
N LYS A 746 -8.84 9.77 29.29
CA LYS A 746 -8.12 8.63 29.88
C LYS A 746 -8.58 8.37 31.32
N LYS A 747 -8.75 9.42 32.12
CA LYS A 747 -9.20 9.32 33.51
C LYS A 747 -10.61 8.74 33.61
N ARG A 748 -11.56 9.22 32.80
CA ARG A 748 -12.94 8.69 32.81
C ARG A 748 -13.00 7.26 32.32
N LEU A 749 -12.24 6.92 31.27
CA LEU A 749 -12.10 5.55 30.77
C LEU A 749 -11.57 4.62 31.87
N LYS A 750 -10.47 5.00 32.53
CA LYS A 750 -9.86 4.20 33.60
C LYS A 750 -10.83 3.93 34.75
N VAL A 751 -11.61 4.93 35.18
CA VAL A 751 -12.62 4.76 36.23
C VAL A 751 -13.70 3.75 35.82
N LEU A 752 -14.17 3.80 34.57
CA LEU A 752 -15.15 2.83 34.07
C LEU A 752 -14.50 1.44 33.91
N GLU A 753 -13.29 1.37 33.38
CA GLU A 753 -12.52 0.14 33.20
C GLU A 753 -12.30 -0.59 34.54
N GLU A 754 -11.86 0.12 35.58
CA GLU A 754 -11.69 -0.44 36.93
C GLU A 754 -13.01 -1.01 37.46
N GLU A 755 -14.14 -0.31 37.27
CA GLU A 755 -15.46 -0.81 37.65
C GLU A 755 -15.85 -2.08 36.86
N LEU A 756 -15.62 -2.09 35.55
CA LEU A 756 -15.92 -3.23 34.69
C LEU A 756 -15.01 -4.43 34.95
N ASN A 757 -13.76 -4.21 35.34
CA ASN A 757 -12.81 -5.28 35.65
C ASN A 757 -13.25 -6.16 36.82
N HIS A 758 -14.03 -5.63 37.77
CA HIS A 758 -14.62 -6.43 38.85
C HIS A 758 -15.60 -7.47 38.30
N TYR A 759 -16.41 -7.08 37.31
CA TYR A 759 -17.34 -8.00 36.64
C TYR A 759 -16.61 -8.97 35.74
N LEU A 760 -15.58 -8.49 35.02
CA LEU A 760 -14.76 -9.31 34.14
C LEU A 760 -14.02 -10.41 34.92
N ALA A 761 -13.45 -10.08 36.08
CA ALA A 761 -12.81 -11.05 36.97
C ALA A 761 -13.76 -12.20 37.34
N SER A 762 -15.03 -11.89 37.63
CA SER A 762 -16.01 -12.94 37.94
C SER A 762 -16.34 -13.87 36.76
N GLU A 763 -16.16 -13.42 35.52
CA GLU A 763 -16.33 -14.25 34.33
C GLU A 763 -15.11 -15.14 34.04
N TYR A 764 -13.90 -14.62 34.20
CA TYR A 764 -12.65 -15.29 33.79
C TYR A 764 -11.92 -16.05 34.92
N GLY A 765 -12.26 -15.81 36.19
CA GLY A 765 -11.71 -16.51 37.36
C GLY A 765 -10.70 -15.66 38.12
#